data_AF-A0A126R0L8-F1
#
_entry.id   AF-A0A126R0L8-F1
#
_cell.length_a   1.000
_cell.length_b   1.000
_cell.length_c   1.000
_cell.angle_alpha   90.00
_cell.angle_beta   90.00
_cell.angle_gamma   90.00
#
_symmetry.space_group_name_H-M   'P 1'
#
loop_
_entity.id
_entity.type
_entity.pdbx_description
1 polymer ?
#
loop_
_entity_poly.entity_id
_entity_poly.type
_entity_poly.pdbx_seq_one_letter_code
_entity_poly.pdbx_strand_id
1 'polypeptide(L)'
;MASVSASDVSDISNNQTDIYSSHDLSNSINSDDSASSMEKSDLDNIISSTENSINSDDSDSELSSSSEDSISNKDSNSKISSSSENIIVSSSDKEILSNSSNSGDNSASLYAEVYETTKAEYKAVTKEYTAGNIIYEVKAYDIVNYNGTKYKSPLYNQKINLRVYTGTSYKNYHAYVDNDGVASFKIPKLARGSHKVEIYISSKKRGTSYIKVIKASTKVTAPSKTVKLKRNSYFYVTVKDSSNNAIKSLKLKAKVYTGKKYKAYTIKTNSTGVAKLETKDFGLGTHKVIIGSGNNNYTVKENSKIIVKRSVPINNKLKVSSPNKSVIYKKGHYFYVTVKKSTKAVKSLKLKVKVYTGKKYKTYTIKTNSKGQAKLKTNQFALGTHKVVIQSTKKGYKFTKNSKIIVKKDTVSNSTKPATLVSLHHYERNNGTYYALLRWNSKKGVNYQVLRNDANGFEVISVVKANSTKTSFSQKVDKGKLYTYSVREIIEKGSKEKIYGPYDRVGLKLLTNPKVNVDFQNLKANVGWTKVPNATKYRVFRKIGRGGEYKCIAIVDGKKSNYTDHYYKSKGELVSLMSNTFIDSSYNDLFYTVRACNVKTANGVKKTSFGLYLLDGDFHLEAPSIVSLQNNEIKWGKVPNADGYLILKRNSSENEWEKIAQAKSTGTMVQSLDIGEIDNSSYYTVQAYALKNGLTVYSKYDEGFTRINFKEEHALQKILFIGDSITYGSPYKDVLTRHIFSIPNRVAQLLGCNFYNPSIPGSTYHDLGQYENGSNIENTNYYRYRITREVVDPISVGELPANWEDLDTAKNSEGVTNTSIEDYNIVVLAAGTNDYLDNSVLGSKDSNDTFTFNGALNHILGKIEEASIKRIGEGKEAIKVIFVDLYYSDRTYVLKEIHNRDTTPNKIGLLLTDYQKALDGQLEKWNSSEYLSFYNFKTRDYNIVNSDNCPYVSSDNLHFTKFTYGQYGNVFAQFLVDKVF
;
A
#
# COMPACT_ATOMS: atom_id res chain seq x y z
N MET A 1 60.28 3.10 -17.03
CA MET A 1 61.00 4.39 -17.09
C MET A 1 60.06 5.45 -17.67
N ALA A 2 60.55 6.67 -17.96
CA ALA A 2 59.85 7.80 -18.60
C ALA A 2 58.89 7.39 -19.75
N SER A 3 57.70 7.94 -20.02
CA SER A 3 57.01 9.24 -19.76
C SER A 3 57.10 10.26 -20.90
N VAL A 4 55.96 10.94 -21.22
CA VAL A 4 55.84 12.22 -21.99
C VAL A 4 56.12 12.07 -23.51
N SER A 5 55.44 12.70 -24.50
CA SER A 5 54.30 13.65 -24.61
C SER A 5 53.79 13.81 -26.07
N ALA A 6 52.62 14.45 -26.27
CA ALA A 6 52.27 15.35 -27.41
C ALA A 6 52.16 14.75 -28.85
N SER A 7 51.44 15.32 -29.83
CA SER A 7 50.38 16.37 -29.87
C SER A 7 49.56 16.25 -31.20
N ASP A 8 48.97 17.36 -31.66
CA ASP A 8 48.43 17.63 -33.02
C ASP A 8 46.97 17.13 -33.26
N VAL A 9 45.94 17.93 -33.60
CA VAL A 9 45.71 19.34 -34.05
C VAL A 9 45.65 19.59 -35.57
N SER A 10 44.43 19.64 -36.09
CA SER A 10 43.90 20.54 -37.15
C SER A 10 42.36 20.57 -37.00
N ASP A 11 41.61 21.68 -37.06
CA ASP A 11 41.52 22.85 -37.97
C ASP A 11 40.79 22.53 -39.30
N ILE A 12 39.90 23.36 -39.89
CA ILE A 12 39.31 24.69 -39.54
C ILE A 12 38.02 24.89 -40.39
N SER A 13 37.02 25.69 -39.95
CA SER A 13 36.32 26.71 -40.79
C SER A 13 35.05 27.36 -40.19
N ASN A 14 35.09 28.70 -40.21
CA ASN A 14 34.09 29.77 -40.08
C ASN A 14 32.64 29.47 -40.53
N ASN A 15 31.59 30.12 -40.00
CA ASN A 15 31.31 31.55 -40.29
C ASN A 15 30.39 32.28 -39.30
N GLN A 16 30.38 33.62 -39.40
CA GLN A 16 29.41 34.56 -38.78
C GLN A 16 28.07 34.50 -39.56
N THR A 17 26.92 35.02 -39.09
CA THR A 17 26.58 36.01 -38.03
C THR A 17 25.51 35.40 -37.06
N ASP A 18 24.63 36.07 -36.27
CA ASP A 18 24.22 37.48 -36.15
C ASP A 18 23.56 37.87 -34.80
N ILE A 19 23.19 39.16 -34.71
CA ILE A 19 22.35 39.90 -33.75
C ILE A 19 21.41 39.09 -32.83
N TYR A 20 21.55 39.32 -31.52
CA TYR A 20 20.41 39.45 -30.60
C TYR A 20 20.71 40.48 -29.49
N SER A 21 19.77 41.37 -29.19
CA SER A 21 19.89 42.34 -28.10
C SER A 21 19.05 41.95 -26.89
N SER A 22 19.61 42.12 -25.69
CA SER A 22 18.85 42.43 -24.47
C SER A 22 19.77 42.75 -23.29
N HIS A 23 19.35 43.68 -22.44
CA HIS A 23 19.84 43.81 -21.07
C HIS A 23 19.20 42.68 -20.21
N ASP A 24 19.66 42.31 -19.01
CA ASP A 24 20.43 43.08 -18.03
C ASP A 24 21.27 42.17 -17.10
N LEU A 25 22.30 42.72 -16.46
CA LEU A 25 23.30 41.97 -15.67
C LEU A 25 22.76 41.49 -14.32
N SER A 26 22.68 40.16 -14.11
CA SER A 26 22.19 39.54 -12.87
C SER A 26 23.26 38.73 -12.11
N ASN A 27 24.41 39.33 -11.84
CA ASN A 27 25.52 38.67 -11.13
C ASN A 27 25.49 38.91 -9.61
N SER A 28 25.17 37.87 -8.82
CA SER A 28 25.67 37.66 -7.44
C SER A 28 25.15 36.34 -6.82
N ILE A 29 25.61 35.20 -7.36
CA ILE A 29 25.58 33.92 -6.64
C ILE A 29 26.99 33.70 -6.07
N ASN A 30 27.15 33.80 -4.75
CA ASN A 30 28.34 33.24 -4.11
C ASN A 30 28.19 31.71 -4.07
N SER A 31 29.16 31.03 -4.66
CA SER A 31 29.26 29.57 -4.71
C SER A 31 29.47 28.97 -3.32
N ASP A 32 28.43 28.32 -2.78
CA ASP A 32 28.48 27.30 -1.70
C ASP A 32 27.06 26.83 -1.31
N ASP A 33 26.03 27.65 -1.57
CA ASP A 33 24.62 27.27 -1.37
C ASP A 33 24.08 26.47 -2.57
N SER A 34 24.43 25.17 -2.61
CA SER A 34 23.79 24.18 -3.49
C SER A 34 22.33 23.93 -3.06
N ALA A 35 21.45 24.86 -3.43
CA ALA A 35 20.01 24.72 -3.25
C ALA A 35 19.52 23.45 -3.95
N SER A 36 18.76 22.60 -3.22
CA SER A 36 18.29 21.33 -3.78
C SER A 36 17.32 21.55 -4.94
N SER A 37 17.15 20.52 -5.78
CA SER A 37 16.22 20.58 -6.92
C SER A 37 14.79 20.97 -6.54
N MET A 38 14.34 20.59 -5.34
CA MET A 38 13.05 21.05 -4.78
C MET A 38 13.00 22.55 -4.50
N GLU A 39 14.11 23.18 -4.12
CA GLU A 39 14.17 24.62 -3.85
C GLU A 39 14.16 25.44 -5.16
N LYS A 40 14.70 24.87 -6.26
CA LYS A 40 14.52 25.40 -7.63
C LYS A 40 13.06 25.25 -8.08
N SER A 41 12.51 24.02 -8.05
CA SER A 41 11.13 23.75 -8.46
C SER A 41 10.09 24.54 -7.64
N ASP A 42 10.36 24.82 -6.36
CA ASP A 42 9.52 25.71 -5.53
C ASP A 42 9.58 27.19 -5.95
N LEU A 43 10.67 27.67 -6.59
CA LEU A 43 10.82 29.04 -7.13
C LEU A 43 10.04 29.22 -8.44
N ASP A 44 10.21 28.31 -9.40
CA ASP A 44 9.57 28.41 -10.72
C ASP A 44 8.04 28.44 -10.57
N ASN A 45 7.53 27.54 -9.71
CA ASN A 45 6.12 27.47 -9.30
C ASN A 45 5.65 28.59 -8.36
N ILE A 46 6.51 29.56 -8.02
CA ILE A 46 6.09 30.84 -7.42
C ILE A 46 5.91 31.88 -8.52
N ILE A 47 6.83 31.96 -9.49
CA ILE A 47 6.83 32.94 -10.58
C ILE A 47 5.58 32.80 -11.46
N SER A 48 5.30 31.59 -11.98
CA SER A 48 4.08 31.32 -12.78
C SER A 48 2.78 31.60 -12.01
N SER A 49 2.83 31.54 -10.69
CA SER A 49 1.69 31.82 -9.80
C SER A 49 1.46 33.31 -9.51
N THR A 50 2.10 34.20 -10.30
CA THR A 50 1.97 35.66 -10.23
C THR A 50 1.38 36.29 -11.51
N GLU A 51 1.25 35.52 -12.60
CA GLU A 51 0.67 36.00 -13.87
C GLU A 51 -0.79 35.55 -14.01
N ASN A 52 -1.12 34.31 -13.62
CA ASN A 52 -2.50 33.84 -13.55
C ASN A 52 -3.19 34.30 -12.24
N SER A 53 -3.56 35.57 -12.17
CA SER A 53 -4.45 36.12 -11.13
C SER A 53 -5.42 37.20 -11.63
N ILE A 54 -6.11 36.92 -12.75
CA ILE A 54 -7.35 37.58 -13.15
C ILE A 54 -8.39 36.48 -13.41
N ASN A 55 -9.60 36.67 -12.86
CA ASN A 55 -10.83 35.91 -13.03
C ASN A 55 -10.81 34.38 -12.81
N SER A 56 -11.39 33.96 -11.68
CA SER A 56 -12.08 32.67 -11.53
C SER A 56 -13.07 32.76 -10.34
N ASP A 57 -14.26 33.29 -10.60
CA ASP A 57 -15.41 33.19 -9.68
C ASP A 57 -16.33 32.04 -10.12
N ASP A 58 -17.12 31.49 -9.19
CA ASP A 58 -17.96 30.31 -9.39
C ASP A 58 -19.28 30.63 -10.14
N SER A 59 -19.71 29.73 -11.03
CA SER A 59 -21.14 29.57 -11.41
C SER A 59 -21.41 28.19 -12.02
N ASP A 60 -22.43 27.49 -11.51
CA ASP A 60 -23.05 26.34 -12.18
C ASP A 60 -23.96 26.81 -13.33
N SER A 61 -23.95 26.13 -14.49
CA SER A 61 -25.11 26.04 -15.40
C SER A 61 -24.95 24.91 -16.42
N GLU A 62 -26.05 24.56 -17.09
CA GLU A 62 -26.17 23.44 -18.03
C GLU A 62 -25.95 23.84 -19.51
N LEU A 63 -25.91 22.82 -20.38
CA LEU A 63 -26.44 22.78 -21.77
C LEU A 63 -25.75 23.47 -22.96
N SER A 64 -25.97 22.82 -24.12
CA SER A 64 -26.03 23.31 -25.52
C SER A 64 -24.79 23.89 -26.23
N SER A 65 -24.14 23.02 -27.02
CA SER A 65 -23.98 23.10 -28.50
C SER A 65 -23.81 24.45 -29.24
N SER A 66 -22.62 24.64 -29.81
CA SER A 66 -22.33 24.93 -31.25
C SER A 66 -20.83 24.60 -31.48
N SER A 67 -20.31 24.08 -32.60
CA SER A 67 -20.41 24.45 -34.02
C SER A 67 -19.92 25.89 -34.29
N GLU A 68 -19.17 26.18 -35.36
CA GLU A 68 -18.95 25.41 -36.60
C GLU A 68 -17.56 25.68 -37.25
N ASP A 69 -17.44 25.39 -38.56
CA ASP A 69 -16.39 25.73 -39.52
C ASP A 69 -15.04 24.95 -39.53
N SER A 70 -14.55 24.49 -40.70
CA SER A 70 -15.21 24.38 -42.03
C SER A 70 -14.49 23.43 -43.02
N ILE A 71 -15.17 23.14 -44.14
CA ILE A 71 -14.72 22.52 -45.41
C ILE A 71 -14.61 20.97 -45.39
N SER A 72 -15.27 20.19 -46.27
CA SER A 72 -16.09 20.50 -47.47
C SER A 72 -17.35 19.63 -47.65
N ASN A 73 -18.41 20.28 -48.16
CA ASN A 73 -19.46 19.81 -49.10
C ASN A 73 -19.20 18.47 -49.85
N LYS A 74 -20.17 17.69 -50.35
CA LYS A 74 -21.66 17.56 -50.43
C LYS A 74 -21.91 16.44 -51.48
N ASP A 75 -23.06 15.83 -51.69
CA ASP A 75 -24.41 15.80 -51.07
C ASP A 75 -24.86 14.29 -51.18
N SER A 76 -26.07 13.76 -50.97
CA SER A 76 -27.44 14.29 -51.01
C SER A 76 -28.41 13.45 -50.16
N ASN A 77 -29.60 14.01 -49.92
CA ASN A 77 -30.95 13.41 -49.91
C ASN A 77 -31.21 11.88 -49.82
N SER A 78 -32.26 11.40 -49.13
CA SER A 78 -33.22 12.05 -48.18
C SER A 78 -34.26 11.08 -47.57
N LYS A 79 -34.88 11.46 -46.43
CA LYS A 79 -36.26 11.08 -45.96
C LYS A 79 -36.47 9.62 -45.45
N ILE A 80 -37.35 9.30 -44.48
CA ILE A 80 -38.32 10.08 -43.66
C ILE A 80 -38.70 9.38 -42.31
N SER A 81 -39.27 10.13 -41.33
CA SER A 81 -40.01 9.78 -40.06
C SER A 81 -39.89 8.37 -39.43
N SER A 82 -39.60 8.16 -38.13
CA SER A 82 -40.34 8.55 -36.88
C SER A 82 -41.76 7.93 -36.76
N SER A 83 -42.31 7.58 -35.59
CA SER A 83 -42.01 7.95 -34.18
C SER A 83 -42.48 6.91 -33.12
N SER A 84 -42.09 7.15 -31.86
CA SER A 84 -42.51 6.58 -30.55
C SER A 84 -44.02 6.32 -30.34
N GLU A 85 -44.52 5.50 -29.38
CA GLU A 85 -44.29 5.51 -27.91
C GLU A 85 -44.67 4.22 -27.11
N ASN A 86 -44.09 4.11 -25.91
CA ASN A 86 -44.57 3.60 -24.59
C ASN A 86 -45.68 2.52 -24.40
N ILE A 87 -45.28 1.44 -23.71
CA ILE A 87 -45.86 0.87 -22.45
C ILE A 87 -47.39 0.67 -22.33
N ILE A 88 -47.82 -0.59 -22.19
CA ILE A 88 -48.60 -1.13 -21.04
C ILE A 88 -48.48 -2.67 -21.03
N VAL A 89 -48.44 -3.27 -19.83
CA VAL A 89 -48.54 -4.73 -19.66
C VAL A 89 -49.63 -5.02 -18.63
N SER A 90 -50.66 -5.76 -19.02
CA SER A 90 -51.70 -6.26 -18.12
C SER A 90 -52.11 -7.68 -18.50
N SER A 91 -52.20 -8.53 -17.47
CA SER A 91 -52.52 -9.96 -17.50
C SER A 91 -53.85 -10.34 -18.15
N SER A 92 -53.86 -11.49 -18.83
CA SER A 92 -54.95 -12.47 -18.76
C SER A 92 -54.41 -13.89 -19.02
N ASP A 93 -55.16 -14.90 -18.59
CA ASP A 93 -54.73 -16.31 -18.53
C ASP A 93 -55.18 -17.17 -19.73
N LYS A 94 -54.49 -18.33 -19.87
CA LYS A 94 -55.03 -19.66 -20.25
C LYS A 94 -55.60 -19.93 -21.67
N GLU A 95 -55.09 -21.04 -22.25
CA GLU A 95 -55.87 -22.14 -22.87
C GLU A 95 -56.55 -21.87 -24.25
N ILE A 96 -56.74 -22.82 -25.20
CA ILE A 96 -56.29 -24.21 -25.43
C ILE A 96 -56.62 -24.61 -26.90
N LEU A 97 -55.94 -25.62 -27.50
CA LEU A 97 -56.24 -26.24 -28.83
C LEU A 97 -56.12 -25.30 -30.07
N SER A 98 -55.97 -25.75 -31.33
CA SER A 98 -55.54 -27.05 -31.92
C SER A 98 -55.29 -26.95 -33.43
N ASN A 99 -54.42 -27.82 -33.98
CA ASN A 99 -54.28 -28.21 -35.40
C ASN A 99 -53.78 -27.09 -36.36
N SER A 100 -52.94 -27.37 -37.39
CA SER A 100 -52.94 -28.54 -38.27
C SER A 100 -51.57 -28.98 -38.83
N SER A 101 -51.38 -30.30 -38.89
CA SER A 101 -50.85 -31.11 -40.02
C SER A 101 -49.64 -30.66 -40.88
N ASN A 102 -48.57 -31.49 -40.82
CA ASN A 102 -47.68 -31.95 -41.92
C ASN A 102 -46.88 -30.92 -42.77
N SER A 103 -45.65 -31.17 -43.24
CA SER A 103 -44.70 -32.31 -43.17
C SER A 103 -43.29 -31.79 -43.54
N GLY A 104 -42.16 -32.42 -43.19
CA GLY A 104 -41.92 -33.68 -42.47
C GLY A 104 -40.43 -34.07 -42.50
N ASP A 105 -40.15 -35.36 -42.33
CA ASP A 105 -38.84 -36.05 -42.46
C ASP A 105 -37.82 -35.98 -41.28
N ASN A 106 -36.93 -36.98 -41.29
CA ASN A 106 -36.12 -37.56 -40.22
C ASN A 106 -35.29 -36.63 -39.30
N SER A 107 -35.44 -36.81 -37.99
CA SER A 107 -34.34 -36.71 -37.01
C SER A 107 -34.58 -37.66 -35.81
N ALA A 108 -33.54 -37.92 -35.01
CA ALA A 108 -33.48 -39.03 -34.05
C ALA A 108 -34.51 -38.96 -32.91
N SER A 109 -34.80 -40.12 -32.30
CA SER A 109 -35.67 -40.22 -31.12
C SER A 109 -35.08 -39.46 -29.92
N LEU A 110 -35.63 -38.28 -29.64
CA LEU A 110 -35.39 -37.52 -28.43
C LEU A 110 -35.72 -38.38 -27.21
N TYR A 111 -34.68 -38.77 -26.46
CA TYR A 111 -34.86 -39.34 -25.13
C TYR A 111 -35.56 -38.31 -24.24
N ALA A 112 -36.73 -38.67 -23.71
CA ALA A 112 -37.50 -37.75 -22.89
C ALA A 112 -36.74 -37.36 -21.62
N GLU A 113 -36.48 -36.06 -21.44
CA GLU A 113 -35.83 -35.52 -20.25
C GLU A 113 -36.75 -35.68 -19.02
N VAL A 114 -36.53 -36.74 -18.23
CA VAL A 114 -37.25 -36.95 -16.97
C VAL A 114 -36.63 -36.09 -15.87
N TYR A 115 -37.12 -34.85 -15.76
CA TYR A 115 -36.84 -33.92 -14.66
C TYR A 115 -37.46 -34.42 -13.35
N GLU A 116 -36.69 -35.13 -12.51
CA GLU A 116 -37.25 -35.80 -11.33
C GLU A 116 -36.71 -35.34 -9.97
N THR A 117 -37.65 -34.91 -9.12
CA THR A 117 -37.50 -34.59 -7.69
C THR A 117 -36.47 -33.51 -7.33
N THR A 118 -36.92 -32.26 -7.23
CA THR A 118 -36.25 -31.18 -6.49
C THR A 118 -35.74 -31.61 -5.12
N LYS A 119 -34.41 -31.50 -4.93
CA LYS A 119 -33.70 -31.83 -3.70
C LYS A 119 -33.12 -30.57 -3.05
N ALA A 120 -32.74 -30.72 -1.79
CA ALA A 120 -32.10 -29.68 -1.02
C ALA A 120 -31.01 -30.31 -0.14
N GLU A 121 -29.78 -29.80 -0.25
CA GLU A 121 -28.65 -30.18 0.59
C GLU A 121 -28.35 -29.07 1.60
N TYR A 122 -28.22 -29.46 2.86
CA TYR A 122 -28.05 -28.54 3.98
C TYR A 122 -27.46 -29.30 5.17
N LYS A 123 -26.68 -28.61 6.01
CA LYS A 123 -25.99 -29.21 7.17
C LYS A 123 -26.34 -28.48 8.45
N ALA A 124 -26.26 -29.16 9.58
CA ALA A 124 -26.51 -28.55 10.89
C ALA A 124 -25.37 -27.57 11.25
N VAL A 125 -25.71 -26.30 11.47
CA VAL A 125 -24.71 -25.24 11.72
C VAL A 125 -24.47 -25.09 13.22
N THR A 126 -23.26 -25.43 13.68
CA THR A 126 -22.80 -25.06 15.03
C THR A 126 -22.05 -23.73 14.97
N LYS A 127 -22.44 -22.75 15.79
CA LYS A 127 -21.82 -21.42 15.82
C LYS A 127 -21.66 -20.90 17.25
N GLU A 128 -20.58 -20.17 17.53
CA GLU A 128 -20.48 -19.40 18.78
C GLU A 128 -21.53 -18.28 18.86
N TYR A 129 -21.94 -17.91 20.08
CA TYR A 129 -22.85 -16.79 20.33
C TYR A 129 -22.19 -15.44 20.02
N THR A 130 -22.33 -14.97 18.77
CA THR A 130 -21.82 -13.66 18.35
C THR A 130 -22.86 -12.54 18.54
N ALA A 131 -22.49 -11.32 18.15
CA ALA A 131 -23.40 -10.18 18.07
C ALA A 131 -23.99 -9.96 16.66
N GLY A 132 -23.59 -10.75 15.66
CA GLY A 132 -24.01 -10.61 14.26
C GLY A 132 -25.11 -11.58 13.84
N ASN A 133 -25.35 -11.63 12.53
CA ASN A 133 -26.22 -12.62 11.91
C ASN A 133 -25.48 -13.96 11.78
N ILE A 134 -26.24 -15.06 11.84
CA ILE A 134 -25.79 -16.39 11.46
C ILE A 134 -26.07 -16.52 9.96
N ILE A 135 -25.05 -16.85 9.17
CA ILE A 135 -25.25 -17.31 7.80
C ILE A 135 -25.64 -18.79 7.88
N TYR A 136 -26.69 -19.15 7.15
CA TYR A 136 -27.16 -20.51 6.97
C TYR A 136 -27.44 -20.73 5.49
N GLU A 137 -26.96 -21.82 4.93
CA GLU A 137 -27.00 -22.09 3.49
C GLU A 137 -27.83 -23.34 3.18
N VAL A 138 -28.52 -23.30 2.05
CA VAL A 138 -29.23 -24.45 1.46
C VAL A 138 -28.80 -24.53 0.01
N LYS A 139 -28.18 -25.63 -0.42
CA LYS A 139 -28.03 -25.93 -1.85
C LYS A 139 -29.33 -26.52 -2.37
N ALA A 140 -29.80 -26.05 -3.52
CA ALA A 140 -31.06 -26.49 -4.12
C ALA A 140 -30.89 -26.77 -5.62
N TYR A 141 -31.31 -27.97 -6.02
CA TYR A 141 -31.12 -28.49 -7.37
C TYR A 141 -32.17 -29.54 -7.70
N ASP A 142 -32.48 -29.71 -8.98
CA ASP A 142 -33.15 -30.90 -9.50
C ASP A 142 -32.11 -31.96 -9.90
N ILE A 143 -32.50 -33.23 -9.96
CA ILE A 143 -31.69 -34.26 -10.62
C ILE A 143 -32.19 -34.43 -12.05
N VAL A 144 -31.29 -34.18 -12.99
CA VAL A 144 -31.52 -34.40 -14.42
C VAL A 144 -30.76 -35.65 -14.83
N ASN A 145 -31.44 -36.57 -15.54
CA ASN A 145 -30.79 -37.70 -16.18
C ASN A 145 -30.49 -37.30 -17.64
N TYR A 146 -29.21 -37.21 -18.01
CA TYR A 146 -28.79 -36.96 -19.40
C TYR A 146 -27.83 -38.09 -19.81
N ASN A 147 -28.14 -38.77 -20.92
CA ASN A 147 -27.44 -39.96 -21.42
C ASN A 147 -27.10 -40.98 -20.30
N GLY A 148 -28.10 -41.32 -19.48
CA GLY A 148 -27.99 -42.25 -18.35
C GLY A 148 -27.30 -41.70 -17.09
N THR A 149 -26.60 -40.56 -17.18
CA THR A 149 -25.83 -39.96 -16.07
C THR A 149 -26.66 -38.94 -15.29
N LYS A 150 -26.47 -38.89 -13.96
CA LYS A 150 -27.26 -38.08 -13.02
C LYS A 150 -26.54 -36.79 -12.63
N TYR A 151 -27.01 -35.68 -13.18
CA TYR A 151 -26.48 -34.34 -12.90
C TYR A 151 -27.34 -33.59 -11.89
N LYS A 152 -26.71 -32.69 -11.10
CA LYS A 152 -27.40 -31.75 -10.22
C LYS A 152 -27.58 -30.42 -10.96
N SER A 153 -28.78 -30.13 -11.46
CA SER A 153 -29.06 -28.85 -12.13
C SER A 153 -29.42 -27.78 -11.08
N PRO A 154 -28.65 -26.69 -10.93
CA PRO A 154 -28.93 -25.63 -9.96
C PRO A 154 -30.31 -25.00 -10.20
N LEU A 155 -31.12 -24.89 -9.15
CA LEU A 155 -32.43 -24.23 -9.21
C LEU A 155 -32.29 -22.71 -9.19
N TYR A 156 -31.57 -22.13 -10.16
CA TYR A 156 -31.26 -20.69 -10.20
C TYR A 156 -32.52 -19.81 -10.05
N ASN A 157 -32.40 -18.75 -9.25
CA ASN A 157 -33.48 -17.83 -8.91
C ASN A 157 -34.73 -18.50 -8.27
N GLN A 158 -34.67 -19.77 -7.85
CA GLN A 158 -35.73 -20.39 -7.07
C GLN A 158 -35.78 -19.77 -5.67
N LYS A 159 -36.98 -19.36 -5.24
CA LYS A 159 -37.22 -18.89 -3.88
C LYS A 159 -37.24 -20.05 -2.89
N ILE A 160 -36.30 -20.06 -1.95
CA ILE A 160 -36.21 -21.02 -0.84
C ILE A 160 -36.71 -20.32 0.42
N ASN A 161 -37.53 -21.02 1.22
CA ASN A 161 -38.10 -20.47 2.45
C ASN A 161 -37.69 -21.32 3.68
N LEU A 162 -37.32 -20.66 4.78
CA LEU A 162 -36.99 -21.29 6.06
C LEU A 162 -38.00 -20.92 7.14
N ARG A 163 -38.33 -21.87 8.01
CA ARG A 163 -38.92 -21.63 9.33
C ARG A 163 -37.87 -21.92 10.40
N VAL A 164 -37.39 -20.88 11.09
CA VAL A 164 -36.41 -21.01 12.18
C VAL A 164 -37.13 -20.90 13.51
N TYR A 165 -37.04 -21.94 14.34
CA TYR A 165 -37.80 -22.07 15.59
C TYR A 165 -37.03 -21.52 16.80
N THR A 166 -37.73 -20.79 17.66
CA THR A 166 -37.25 -20.27 18.95
C THR A 166 -38.22 -20.70 20.05
N GLY A 167 -38.06 -21.93 20.53
CA GLY A 167 -39.09 -22.60 21.31
C GLY A 167 -40.19 -23.13 20.39
N THR A 168 -41.46 -22.94 20.76
CA THR A 168 -42.63 -23.32 19.95
C THR A 168 -42.89 -22.36 18.79
N SER A 169 -42.56 -21.08 18.93
CA SER A 169 -42.70 -20.06 17.88
C SER A 169 -41.61 -20.19 16.81
N TYR A 170 -41.89 -19.75 15.58
CA TYR A 170 -40.92 -19.68 14.49
C TYR A 170 -40.93 -18.31 13.78
N LYS A 171 -39.86 -18.03 13.02
CA LYS A 171 -39.80 -16.92 12.07
C LYS A 171 -39.51 -17.42 10.66
N ASN A 172 -40.16 -16.79 9.69
CA ASN A 172 -39.94 -17.05 8.26
C ASN A 172 -38.73 -16.25 7.76
N TYR A 173 -37.92 -16.87 6.91
CA TYR A 173 -36.87 -16.23 6.11
C TYR A 173 -36.98 -16.72 4.67
N HIS A 174 -36.60 -15.90 3.71
CA HIS A 174 -36.47 -16.33 2.31
C HIS A 174 -35.14 -15.87 1.72
N ALA A 175 -34.65 -16.62 0.75
CA ALA A 175 -33.51 -16.30 -0.09
C ALA A 175 -33.77 -16.87 -1.49
N TYR A 176 -33.08 -16.33 -2.48
CA TYR A 176 -33.08 -16.84 -3.84
C TYR A 176 -31.79 -17.64 -4.05
N VAL A 177 -31.85 -18.65 -4.93
CA VAL A 177 -30.70 -19.47 -5.31
C VAL A 177 -29.82 -18.70 -6.30
N ASP A 178 -28.53 -18.65 -6.03
CA ASP A 178 -27.49 -18.08 -6.91
C ASP A 178 -27.02 -19.08 -7.99
N ASN A 179 -26.10 -18.64 -8.86
CA ASN A 179 -25.56 -19.44 -9.97
C ASN A 179 -24.85 -20.73 -9.51
N ASP A 180 -24.36 -20.78 -8.26
CA ASP A 180 -23.67 -21.94 -7.68
C ASP A 180 -24.64 -22.93 -6.98
N GLY A 181 -25.95 -22.68 -7.15
CA GLY A 181 -27.02 -23.47 -6.57
C GLY A 181 -27.26 -23.23 -5.08
N VAL A 182 -26.75 -22.14 -4.50
CA VAL A 182 -26.82 -21.82 -3.07
C VAL A 182 -27.89 -20.76 -2.77
N ALA A 183 -28.71 -20.99 -1.75
CA ALA A 183 -29.55 -19.96 -1.14
C ALA A 183 -28.98 -19.58 0.24
N SER A 184 -28.47 -18.34 0.34
CA SER A 184 -27.75 -17.83 1.50
C SER A 184 -28.64 -16.98 2.44
N PHE A 185 -28.89 -17.46 3.66
CA PHE A 185 -29.80 -16.84 4.63
C PHE A 185 -29.07 -16.09 5.75
N LYS A 186 -29.36 -14.79 5.89
CA LYS A 186 -28.86 -13.94 6.99
C LYS A 186 -29.81 -13.99 8.18
N ILE A 187 -29.71 -15.02 9.01
CA ILE A 187 -30.59 -15.24 10.18
C ILE A 187 -30.12 -14.34 11.35
N PRO A 188 -30.94 -13.41 11.87
CA PRO A 188 -30.58 -12.59 13.01
C PRO A 188 -30.33 -13.41 14.29
N LYS A 189 -29.40 -12.91 15.10
CA LYS A 189 -28.94 -13.45 16.38
C LYS A 189 -29.98 -14.27 17.18
N LEU A 190 -29.74 -15.58 17.23
CA LEU A 190 -30.53 -16.54 18.02
C LEU A 190 -30.09 -16.59 19.50
N ALA A 191 -30.85 -17.33 20.32
CA ALA A 191 -30.49 -17.63 21.70
C ALA A 191 -29.39 -18.72 21.78
N ARG A 192 -28.87 -19.00 22.97
CA ARG A 192 -27.87 -20.06 23.19
C ARG A 192 -28.56 -21.41 23.45
N GLY A 193 -28.79 -22.18 22.39
CA GLY A 193 -29.42 -23.50 22.42
C GLY A 193 -29.35 -24.20 21.06
N SER A 194 -30.13 -25.26 20.86
CA SER A 194 -30.38 -25.82 19.52
C SER A 194 -31.70 -25.27 18.98
N HIS A 195 -31.69 -24.81 17.74
CA HIS A 195 -32.82 -24.19 17.05
C HIS A 195 -33.18 -25.00 15.81
N LYS A 196 -34.39 -25.58 15.77
CA LYS A 196 -34.89 -26.32 14.60
C LYS A 196 -35.04 -25.35 13.41
N VAL A 197 -34.60 -25.78 12.24
CA VAL A 197 -34.83 -25.10 10.95
C VAL A 197 -35.60 -26.05 10.04
N GLU A 198 -36.69 -25.60 9.46
CA GLU A 198 -37.44 -26.36 8.45
C GLU A 198 -37.37 -25.65 7.10
N ILE A 199 -37.12 -26.41 6.04
CA ILE A 199 -36.72 -25.91 4.73
C ILE A 199 -37.82 -26.24 3.71
N TYR A 200 -38.22 -25.25 2.93
CA TYR A 200 -39.34 -25.32 1.98
C TYR A 200 -38.94 -24.81 0.60
N ILE A 201 -39.27 -25.57 -0.44
CA ILE A 201 -39.12 -25.18 -1.85
C ILE A 201 -40.47 -25.38 -2.53
N SER A 202 -40.97 -24.35 -3.20
CA SER A 202 -42.30 -24.31 -3.84
C SER A 202 -43.39 -24.85 -2.90
N SER A 203 -43.44 -24.27 -1.70
CA SER A 203 -44.31 -24.61 -0.55
C SER A 203 -44.19 -26.04 0.02
N LYS A 204 -43.48 -26.97 -0.63
CA LYS A 204 -43.24 -28.34 -0.13
C LYS A 204 -42.05 -28.36 0.82
N LYS A 205 -42.20 -28.98 2.01
CA LYS A 205 -41.11 -29.15 2.98
C LYS A 205 -40.08 -30.15 2.44
N ARG A 206 -38.83 -29.69 2.23
CA ARG A 206 -37.69 -30.52 1.78
C ARG A 206 -36.81 -31.01 2.94
N GLY A 207 -37.18 -30.66 4.18
CA GLY A 207 -36.79 -31.38 5.39
C GLY A 207 -36.46 -30.49 6.58
N THR A 208 -35.56 -30.96 7.46
CA THR A 208 -35.34 -30.40 8.80
C THR A 208 -33.85 -30.41 9.16
N SER A 209 -33.36 -29.32 9.73
CA SER A 209 -31.98 -29.12 10.18
C SER A 209 -31.95 -28.40 11.53
N TYR A 210 -30.76 -28.10 12.05
CA TYR A 210 -30.56 -27.43 13.34
C TYR A 210 -29.44 -26.40 13.31
N ILE A 211 -29.66 -25.26 13.99
CA ILE A 211 -28.63 -24.27 14.31
C ILE A 211 -28.31 -24.38 15.81
N LYS A 212 -27.09 -24.80 16.14
CA LYS A 212 -26.61 -25.02 17.52
C LYS A 212 -25.72 -23.86 17.96
N VAL A 213 -26.25 -22.97 18.78
CA VAL A 213 -25.54 -21.79 19.28
C VAL A 213 -24.88 -22.08 20.62
N ILE A 214 -23.55 -22.17 20.61
CA ILE A 214 -22.71 -22.47 21.78
C ILE A 214 -22.20 -21.19 22.46
N LYS A 215 -21.54 -21.31 23.62
CA LYS A 215 -20.89 -20.16 24.28
C LYS A 215 -19.75 -19.65 23.40
N ALA A 216 -19.64 -18.33 23.24
CA ALA A 216 -18.50 -17.71 22.57
C ALA A 216 -17.24 -17.72 23.45
N SER A 217 -16.09 -17.98 22.83
CA SER A 217 -14.77 -17.77 23.42
C SER A 217 -14.45 -16.28 23.52
N THR A 218 -13.57 -15.88 24.45
CA THR A 218 -13.16 -14.48 24.59
C THR A 218 -11.67 -14.33 24.87
N LYS A 219 -11.06 -13.33 24.24
CA LYS A 219 -9.72 -12.84 24.55
C LYS A 219 -9.83 -11.81 25.67
N VAL A 220 -9.49 -12.21 26.89
CA VAL A 220 -9.49 -11.36 28.08
C VAL A 220 -8.10 -10.75 28.26
N THR A 221 -8.01 -9.55 28.82
CA THR A 221 -6.72 -8.98 29.25
C THR A 221 -6.92 -8.09 30.47
N ALA A 222 -6.27 -8.43 31.57
CA ALA A 222 -6.37 -7.70 32.84
C ALA A 222 -4.98 -7.40 33.44
N PRO A 223 -4.22 -6.40 32.93
CA PRO A 223 -2.84 -6.18 33.33
C PRO A 223 -2.68 -5.84 34.83
N SER A 224 -1.65 -6.39 35.47
CA SER A 224 -1.32 -6.15 36.88
C SER A 224 -1.19 -4.64 37.17
N LYS A 225 -1.87 -4.13 38.20
CA LYS A 225 -1.97 -2.68 38.45
C LYS A 225 -1.43 -2.28 39.82
N THR A 226 -0.40 -1.42 39.84
CA THR A 226 -0.03 -0.70 41.07
C THR A 226 -0.84 0.59 41.21
N VAL A 227 -1.42 0.81 42.38
CA VAL A 227 -2.18 2.01 42.77
C VAL A 227 -1.68 2.56 44.11
N LYS A 228 -2.18 3.74 44.50
CA LYS A 228 -1.82 4.42 45.76
C LYS A 228 -2.98 4.33 46.75
N LEU A 229 -2.66 4.02 48.00
CA LEU A 229 -3.64 3.91 49.11
C LEU A 229 -4.57 5.14 49.17
N LYS A 230 -5.88 4.91 49.33
CA LYS A 230 -6.93 5.93 49.45
C LYS A 230 -6.96 6.97 48.31
N ARG A 231 -6.44 6.63 47.11
CA ARG A 231 -6.54 7.49 45.91
C ARG A 231 -7.49 6.85 44.90
N ASN A 232 -8.47 7.62 44.42
CA ASN A 232 -9.32 7.19 43.30
C ASN A 232 -8.44 6.85 42.07
N SER A 233 -8.59 5.61 41.62
CA SER A 233 -7.92 5.01 40.47
C SER A 233 -8.72 3.79 40.03
N TYR A 234 -8.43 3.29 38.83
CA TYR A 234 -9.15 2.17 38.24
C TYR A 234 -8.21 1.03 37.85
N PHE A 235 -8.66 -0.18 38.13
CA PHE A 235 -8.23 -1.41 37.47
C PHE A 235 -9.09 -1.60 36.21
N TYR A 236 -8.49 -2.09 35.14
CA TYR A 236 -9.12 -2.20 33.82
C TYR A 236 -9.07 -3.65 33.35
N VAL A 237 -10.18 -4.11 32.78
CA VAL A 237 -10.30 -5.42 32.14
C VAL A 237 -10.81 -5.20 30.72
N THR A 238 -10.04 -5.59 29.73
CA THR A 238 -10.45 -5.60 28.33
C THR A 238 -10.99 -7.00 28.00
N VAL A 239 -12.09 -7.07 27.25
CA VAL A 239 -12.62 -8.32 26.70
C VAL A 239 -12.94 -8.15 25.23
N LYS A 240 -12.35 -9.01 24.41
CA LYS A 240 -12.54 -9.12 22.97
C LYS A 240 -13.09 -10.49 22.59
N ASP A 241 -13.68 -10.62 21.40
CA ASP A 241 -13.96 -11.93 20.81
C ASP A 241 -12.68 -12.58 20.25
N SER A 242 -12.81 -13.78 19.70
CA SER A 242 -11.74 -14.50 19.00
C SER A 242 -11.16 -13.69 17.84
N SER A 243 -12.01 -12.97 17.09
CA SER A 243 -11.65 -12.05 16.00
C SER A 243 -11.12 -10.67 16.44
N ASN A 244 -10.73 -10.50 17.72
CA ASN A 244 -10.19 -9.25 18.30
C ASN A 244 -11.17 -8.04 18.36
N ASN A 245 -12.46 -8.19 18.09
CA ASN A 245 -13.46 -7.11 18.21
C ASN A 245 -13.85 -6.86 19.68
N ALA A 246 -14.31 -5.64 19.99
CA ALA A 246 -14.69 -5.22 21.33
C ALA A 246 -16.08 -5.74 21.77
N ILE A 247 -16.16 -6.59 22.80
CA ILE A 247 -17.45 -7.08 23.30
C ILE A 247 -18.11 -6.02 24.20
N LYS A 248 -19.04 -5.25 23.63
CA LYS A 248 -19.81 -4.19 24.32
C LYS A 248 -20.82 -4.76 25.33
N SER A 249 -21.01 -4.06 26.45
CA SER A 249 -22.05 -4.32 27.47
C SER A 249 -21.97 -5.67 28.22
N LEU A 250 -20.88 -6.41 28.09
CA LEU A 250 -20.68 -7.70 28.76
C LEU A 250 -20.54 -7.51 30.28
N LYS A 251 -21.37 -8.21 31.07
CA LYS A 251 -21.23 -8.31 32.53
C LYS A 251 -20.11 -9.29 32.88
N LEU A 252 -19.20 -8.89 33.75
CA LEU A 252 -18.08 -9.68 34.28
C LEU A 252 -18.19 -9.78 35.81
N LYS A 253 -17.78 -10.90 36.39
CA LYS A 253 -17.68 -11.13 37.84
C LYS A 253 -16.21 -11.12 38.24
N ALA A 254 -15.74 -10.01 38.83
CA ALA A 254 -14.38 -9.89 39.35
C ALA A 254 -14.34 -10.25 40.84
N LYS A 255 -13.74 -11.39 41.21
CA LYS A 255 -13.46 -11.75 42.60
C LYS A 255 -12.12 -11.13 43.02
N VAL A 256 -12.13 -10.20 43.97
CA VAL A 256 -10.92 -9.59 44.55
C VAL A 256 -10.67 -10.23 45.92
N TYR A 257 -9.50 -10.83 46.09
CA TYR A 257 -9.11 -11.59 47.28
C TYR A 257 -8.23 -10.76 48.22
N THR A 258 -8.62 -10.72 49.49
CA THR A 258 -7.87 -10.14 50.61
C THR A 258 -7.52 -11.27 51.56
N GLY A 259 -6.34 -11.87 51.38
CA GLY A 259 -5.99 -13.14 52.01
C GLY A 259 -6.89 -14.28 51.51
N LYS A 260 -7.38 -15.13 52.42
CA LYS A 260 -8.27 -16.28 52.07
C LYS A 260 -9.69 -15.87 51.66
N LYS A 261 -10.18 -14.68 52.06
CA LYS A 261 -11.55 -14.20 51.76
C LYS A 261 -11.57 -13.35 50.48
N TYR A 262 -12.69 -13.34 49.74
CA TYR A 262 -12.87 -12.47 48.56
C TYR A 262 -14.17 -11.65 48.62
N LYS A 263 -14.17 -10.51 47.92
CA LYS A 263 -15.38 -9.75 47.57
C LYS A 263 -15.59 -9.79 46.06
N ALA A 264 -16.82 -10.07 45.62
CA ALA A 264 -17.18 -10.11 44.21
C ALA A 264 -17.71 -8.75 43.75
N TYR A 265 -17.27 -8.31 42.57
CA TYR A 265 -17.67 -7.07 41.93
C TYR A 265 -18.24 -7.38 40.54
N THR A 266 -19.47 -6.93 40.27
CA THR A 266 -20.06 -6.98 38.93
C THR A 266 -19.65 -5.73 38.17
N ILE A 267 -18.83 -5.88 37.13
CA ILE A 267 -18.39 -4.79 36.25
C ILE A 267 -18.87 -5.03 34.83
N LYS A 268 -19.07 -3.97 34.04
CA LYS A 268 -19.63 -4.05 32.68
C LYS A 268 -18.67 -3.41 31.67
N THR A 269 -18.48 -4.04 30.51
CA THR A 269 -17.67 -3.45 29.43
C THR A 269 -18.40 -2.28 28.75
N ASN A 270 -17.65 -1.24 28.39
CA ASN A 270 -18.13 -0.12 27.58
C ASN A 270 -18.19 -0.49 26.07
N SER A 271 -18.42 0.50 25.20
CA SER A 271 -18.37 0.34 23.74
C SER A 271 -17.03 -0.17 23.19
N THR A 272 -15.92 0.09 23.87
CA THR A 272 -14.58 -0.36 23.47
C THR A 272 -14.15 -1.66 24.15
N GLY A 273 -15.09 -2.44 24.71
CA GLY A 273 -14.80 -3.74 25.34
C GLY A 273 -14.08 -3.65 26.70
N VAL A 274 -13.99 -2.46 27.29
CA VAL A 274 -13.25 -2.20 28.53
C VAL A 274 -14.20 -2.03 29.72
N ALA A 275 -14.07 -2.89 30.72
CA ALA A 275 -14.67 -2.73 32.03
C ALA A 275 -13.70 -2.06 33.01
N LYS A 276 -14.24 -1.36 34.02
CA LYS A 276 -13.47 -0.62 35.03
C LYS A 276 -13.90 -1.04 36.43
N LEU A 277 -12.94 -1.20 37.34
CA LEU A 277 -13.15 -1.45 38.76
C LEU A 277 -12.43 -0.36 39.56
N GLU A 278 -13.16 0.38 40.41
CA GLU A 278 -12.57 1.43 41.25
C GLU A 278 -11.76 0.81 42.40
N THR A 279 -10.60 1.39 42.70
CA THR A 279 -9.63 0.82 43.67
C THR A 279 -9.45 1.65 44.94
N LYS A 280 -10.32 2.65 45.20
CA LYS A 280 -10.12 3.61 46.30
C LYS A 280 -10.20 2.95 47.69
N ASP A 281 -11.03 1.91 47.83
CA ASP A 281 -11.39 1.26 49.09
C ASP A 281 -10.49 0.05 49.41
N PHE A 282 -9.51 -0.26 48.56
CA PHE A 282 -8.61 -1.39 48.75
C PHE A 282 -7.49 -1.04 49.75
N GLY A 283 -7.30 -1.91 50.75
CA GLY A 283 -6.23 -1.80 51.74
C GLY A 283 -4.83 -1.98 51.14
N LEU A 284 -3.79 -1.75 51.94
CA LEU A 284 -2.40 -1.97 51.52
C LEU A 284 -2.11 -3.43 51.17
N GLY A 285 -1.13 -3.65 50.29
CA GLY A 285 -0.67 -5.00 49.92
C GLY A 285 -1.06 -5.40 48.49
N THR A 286 -1.00 -6.70 48.21
CA THR A 286 -1.29 -7.30 46.90
C THR A 286 -2.58 -8.11 46.98
N HIS A 287 -3.59 -7.71 46.21
CA HIS A 287 -4.89 -8.37 46.12
C HIS A 287 -4.94 -9.20 44.85
N LYS A 288 -5.18 -10.53 44.95
CA LYS A 288 -5.38 -11.39 43.77
C LYS A 288 -6.76 -11.08 43.17
N VAL A 289 -6.85 -11.00 41.85
CA VAL A 289 -8.11 -10.76 41.13
C VAL A 289 -8.35 -11.94 40.19
N ILE A 290 -9.53 -12.55 40.26
CA ILE A 290 -9.99 -13.55 39.31
C ILE A 290 -11.19 -12.98 38.56
N ILE A 291 -11.09 -12.88 37.24
CA ILE A 291 -12.19 -12.45 36.37
C ILE A 291 -12.88 -13.70 35.83
N GLY A 292 -14.18 -13.81 36.11
CA GLY A 292 -15.07 -14.80 35.51
C GLY A 292 -16.21 -14.14 34.74
N SER A 293 -16.93 -14.91 33.93
CA SER A 293 -18.08 -14.38 33.19
C SER A 293 -19.26 -14.04 34.11
N GLY A 294 -19.92 -12.92 33.82
CA GLY A 294 -21.24 -12.57 34.36
C GLY A 294 -22.37 -12.80 33.36
N ASN A 295 -22.11 -13.48 32.23
CA ASN A 295 -23.06 -13.77 31.17
C ASN A 295 -22.90 -15.21 30.68
N ASN A 296 -23.98 -16.00 30.73
CA ASN A 296 -23.98 -17.43 30.41
C ASN A 296 -23.70 -17.79 28.93
N ASN A 297 -23.54 -16.79 28.07
CA ASN A 297 -23.29 -16.94 26.63
C ASN A 297 -21.82 -16.70 26.23
N TYR A 298 -20.97 -16.22 27.14
CA TYR A 298 -19.55 -15.95 26.89
C TYR A 298 -18.65 -16.65 27.93
N THR A 299 -17.60 -17.30 27.47
CA THR A 299 -16.55 -17.90 28.29
C THR A 299 -15.47 -16.86 28.60
N VAL A 300 -15.35 -16.50 29.88
CA VAL A 300 -14.38 -15.49 30.39
C VAL A 300 -13.68 -16.10 31.61
N LYS A 301 -12.34 -16.16 31.58
CA LYS A 301 -11.48 -16.63 32.67
C LYS A 301 -10.14 -15.90 32.58
N GLU A 302 -9.76 -15.16 33.62
CA GLU A 302 -8.45 -14.46 33.69
C GLU A 302 -7.98 -14.27 35.15
N ASN A 303 -6.67 -14.27 35.39
CA ASN A 303 -6.04 -14.04 36.68
C ASN A 303 -5.16 -12.77 36.67
N SER A 304 -5.23 -11.96 37.73
CA SER A 304 -4.44 -10.73 37.85
C SER A 304 -4.18 -10.34 39.31
N LYS A 305 -3.54 -9.19 39.53
CA LYS A 305 -3.27 -8.62 40.85
C LYS A 305 -3.31 -7.08 40.86
N ILE A 306 -3.85 -6.54 41.96
CA ILE A 306 -3.84 -5.10 42.26
C ILE A 306 -2.93 -4.87 43.48
N ILE A 307 -1.95 -3.98 43.33
CA ILE A 307 -0.92 -3.71 44.35
C ILE A 307 -1.11 -2.30 44.90
N VAL A 308 -1.47 -2.16 46.17
CA VAL A 308 -1.75 -0.88 46.82
C VAL A 308 -0.56 -0.48 47.69
N LYS A 309 0.13 0.61 47.33
CA LYS A 309 1.33 1.10 48.05
C LYS A 309 1.09 2.44 48.74
N ARG A 310 1.79 2.70 49.86
CA ARG A 310 1.90 4.04 50.48
C ARG A 310 2.69 4.98 49.55
N SER A 311 2.57 6.30 49.72
CA SER A 311 3.38 7.28 48.99
C SER A 311 4.48 7.84 49.89
N VAL A 312 5.75 7.62 49.51
CA VAL A 312 6.92 8.19 50.21
C VAL A 312 7.12 9.66 49.83
N PRO A 313 7.30 10.58 50.80
CA PRO A 313 7.64 11.98 50.52
C PRO A 313 9.15 12.18 50.36
N ILE A 314 9.60 12.62 49.18
CA ILE A 314 11.02 12.94 48.96
C ILE A 314 11.33 14.37 49.45
N ASN A 315 12.24 14.47 50.42
CA ASN A 315 12.80 15.73 50.90
C ASN A 315 13.71 16.36 49.81
N ASN A 316 13.63 17.68 49.55
CA ASN A 316 14.48 18.31 48.53
C ASN A 316 14.45 19.85 48.46
N LYS A 317 15.54 20.43 47.93
CA LYS A 317 15.88 21.87 47.84
C LYS A 317 15.11 22.58 46.71
N LEU A 318 15.00 23.93 46.77
CA LEU A 318 14.35 24.75 45.74
C LEU A 318 15.37 25.32 44.71
N LYS A 319 14.92 25.47 43.46
CA LYS A 319 15.62 26.21 42.39
C LYS A 319 14.74 27.38 41.93
N VAL A 320 15.25 28.61 42.04
CA VAL A 320 14.54 29.86 41.72
C VAL A 320 15.30 30.62 40.64
N SER A 321 14.60 31.06 39.60
CA SER A 321 15.14 31.86 38.50
C SER A 321 14.32 33.13 38.26
N SER A 322 15.02 34.24 38.02
CA SER A 322 14.46 35.58 37.80
C SER A 322 15.51 36.46 37.11
N PRO A 323 15.79 36.24 35.80
CA PRO A 323 16.82 36.99 35.07
C PRO A 323 16.49 38.48 35.00
N ASN A 324 17.51 39.31 34.87
CA ASN A 324 17.34 40.75 34.63
C ASN A 324 16.57 40.96 33.31
N LYS A 325 15.69 41.96 33.23
CA LYS A 325 14.87 42.19 32.02
C LYS A 325 14.84 43.65 31.60
N SER A 326 15.22 43.93 30.36
CA SER A 326 14.90 45.20 29.69
C SER A 326 13.49 45.14 29.10
N VAL A 327 12.75 46.25 29.20
CA VAL A 327 11.38 46.44 28.70
C VAL A 327 11.22 47.86 28.14
N ILE A 328 10.19 48.05 27.32
CA ILE A 328 9.83 49.37 26.77
C ILE A 328 8.82 50.07 27.68
N TYR A 329 8.98 51.38 27.87
CA TYR A 329 8.11 52.25 28.65
C TYR A 329 6.64 52.18 28.18
N LYS A 330 5.70 52.12 29.12
CA LYS A 330 4.24 51.94 28.93
C LYS A 330 3.76 50.71 28.11
N LYS A 331 4.57 50.04 27.28
CA LYS A 331 4.16 48.95 26.35
C LYS A 331 3.88 47.56 26.97
N GLY A 332 3.20 47.50 28.12
CA GLY A 332 2.47 46.31 28.58
C GLY A 332 3.26 45.05 28.99
N HIS A 333 4.61 45.05 28.92
CA HIS A 333 5.45 43.86 29.14
C HIS A 333 5.37 43.25 30.56
N TYR A 334 6.03 42.09 30.74
CA TYR A 334 6.05 41.34 32.00
C TYR A 334 7.47 40.97 32.44
N PHE A 335 7.74 41.13 33.73
CA PHE A 335 8.86 40.52 34.45
C PHE A 335 8.43 39.14 35.00
N TYR A 336 9.35 38.18 35.06
CA TYR A 336 9.04 36.77 35.34
C TYR A 336 9.88 36.21 36.50
N VAL A 337 9.23 35.42 37.35
CA VAL A 337 9.87 34.58 38.37
C VAL A 337 9.45 33.13 38.17
N THR A 338 10.39 32.20 38.15
CA THR A 338 10.14 30.75 38.06
C THR A 338 10.63 30.05 39.31
N VAL A 339 9.77 29.25 39.95
CA VAL A 339 10.08 28.47 41.15
C VAL A 339 9.84 26.98 40.89
N LYS A 340 10.88 26.16 41.08
CA LYS A 340 10.84 24.69 40.98
C LYS A 340 11.38 24.04 42.26
N LYS A 341 10.83 22.86 42.62
CA LYS A 341 11.39 21.95 43.63
C LYS A 341 12.05 20.79 42.88
N SER A 342 13.37 20.68 42.94
CA SER A 342 14.14 19.95 41.92
C SER A 342 13.67 20.33 40.50
N THR A 343 13.26 19.39 39.67
CA THR A 343 12.75 19.63 38.30
C THR A 343 11.30 20.11 38.23
N LYS A 344 10.49 19.92 39.29
CA LYS A 344 9.02 20.06 39.26
C LYS A 344 8.56 21.48 39.60
N ALA A 345 7.57 21.98 38.85
CA ALA A 345 6.98 23.30 39.02
C ALA A 345 6.24 23.46 40.37
N VAL A 346 6.45 24.58 41.06
CA VAL A 346 5.70 24.92 42.30
C VAL A 346 4.49 25.80 41.93
N LYS A 347 3.30 25.20 41.80
CA LYS A 347 2.03 25.91 41.50
C LYS A 347 1.48 26.65 42.72
N SER A 348 0.79 27.77 42.48
CA SER A 348 -0.01 28.54 43.47
C SER A 348 0.76 29.16 44.65
N LEU A 349 2.09 29.26 44.60
CA LEU A 349 2.89 29.93 45.62
C LEU A 349 2.73 31.45 45.50
N LYS A 350 2.33 32.13 46.58
CA LYS A 350 2.37 33.60 46.68
C LYS A 350 3.83 34.05 46.88
N LEU A 351 4.24 35.06 46.11
CA LEU A 351 5.55 35.70 46.17
C LEU A 351 5.35 37.19 46.47
N LYS A 352 6.16 37.76 47.37
CA LYS A 352 6.30 39.20 47.56
C LYS A 352 7.46 39.70 46.68
N VAL A 353 7.22 40.71 45.85
CA VAL A 353 8.21 41.30 44.94
C VAL A 353 8.32 42.79 45.23
N LYS A 354 9.41 43.20 45.88
CA LYS A 354 9.74 44.62 46.11
C LYS A 354 10.45 45.16 44.88
N VAL A 355 9.90 46.20 44.26
CA VAL A 355 10.53 46.94 43.14
C VAL A 355 10.92 48.32 43.65
N TYR A 356 12.21 48.66 43.52
CA TYR A 356 12.81 49.88 44.05
C TYR A 356 12.92 50.96 42.96
N THR A 357 12.67 52.21 43.36
CA THR A 357 12.87 53.43 42.56
C THR A 357 13.63 54.41 43.45
N GLY A 358 14.93 54.56 43.19
CA GLY A 358 15.84 55.19 44.16
C GLY A 358 15.84 54.45 45.50
N LYS A 359 15.78 55.21 46.61
CA LYS A 359 15.72 54.67 47.99
C LYS A 359 14.33 54.07 48.35
N LYS A 360 13.24 54.44 47.67
CA LYS A 360 11.87 54.00 47.96
C LYS A 360 11.50 52.71 47.19
N TYR A 361 10.55 51.91 47.68
CA TYR A 361 10.08 50.69 46.98
C TYR A 361 8.57 50.45 47.10
N LYS A 362 7.99 49.79 46.09
CA LYS A 362 6.60 49.29 46.11
C LYS A 362 6.60 47.75 46.12
N THR A 363 5.72 47.16 46.91
CA THR A 363 5.60 45.69 47.03
C THR A 363 4.43 45.17 46.21
N TYR A 364 4.70 44.18 45.35
CA TYR A 364 3.72 43.48 44.54
C TYR A 364 3.56 42.04 45.02
N THR A 365 2.31 41.57 45.13
CA THR A 365 2.04 40.15 45.42
C THR A 365 1.65 39.44 44.13
N ILE A 366 2.45 38.45 43.72
CA ILE A 366 2.19 37.65 42.51
C ILE A 366 2.15 36.15 42.86
N LYS A 367 1.45 35.35 42.05
CA LYS A 367 1.19 33.92 42.34
C LYS A 367 1.69 33.06 41.18
N THR A 368 2.34 31.93 41.48
CA THR A 368 2.85 31.02 40.44
C THR A 368 1.74 30.22 39.76
N ASN A 369 1.82 30.07 38.44
CA ASN A 369 0.91 29.27 37.61
C ASN A 369 1.26 27.76 37.65
N SER A 370 0.59 26.95 36.83
CA SER A 370 0.84 25.50 36.69
C SER A 370 2.27 25.15 36.23
N LYS A 371 2.95 26.04 35.50
CA LYS A 371 4.36 25.91 35.08
C LYS A 371 5.36 26.40 36.14
N GLY A 372 4.88 26.84 37.31
CA GLY A 372 5.72 27.36 38.40
C GLY A 372 6.17 28.81 38.18
N GLN A 373 5.55 29.53 37.25
CA GLN A 373 5.93 30.86 36.83
C GLN A 373 4.94 31.91 37.36
N ALA A 374 5.43 32.99 37.93
CA ALA A 374 4.65 34.18 38.27
C ALA A 374 5.07 35.35 37.37
N LYS A 375 4.12 36.24 37.02
CA LYS A 375 4.35 37.43 36.19
C LYS A 375 4.06 38.71 36.97
N LEU A 376 4.82 39.77 36.68
CA LEU A 376 4.59 41.14 37.15
C LEU A 376 4.55 42.09 35.94
N LYS A 377 3.45 42.82 35.74
CA LYS A 377 3.27 43.77 34.62
C LYS A 377 4.17 45.00 34.82
N THR A 378 4.86 45.44 33.77
CA THR A 378 5.93 46.46 33.87
C THR A 378 5.58 47.83 33.28
N ASN A 379 4.39 48.01 32.70
CA ASN A 379 3.95 49.28 32.11
C ASN A 379 3.78 50.42 33.13
N GLN A 380 3.67 50.07 34.41
CA GLN A 380 3.52 50.95 35.57
C GLN A 380 4.85 51.50 36.12
N PHE A 381 5.99 51.15 35.52
CA PHE A 381 7.32 51.60 35.98
C PHE A 381 7.83 52.77 35.14
N ALA A 382 8.54 53.69 35.81
CA ALA A 382 9.19 54.84 35.18
C ALA A 382 10.35 54.40 34.27
N LEU A 383 10.95 55.34 33.53
CA LEU A 383 12.20 55.12 32.81
C LEU A 383 13.37 54.87 33.80
N GLY A 384 14.36 54.08 33.39
CA GLY A 384 15.56 53.81 34.17
C GLY A 384 15.69 52.36 34.68
N THR A 385 16.53 52.14 35.69
CA THR A 385 16.84 50.80 36.23
C THR A 385 16.30 50.63 37.65
N HIS A 386 15.41 49.65 37.83
CA HIS A 386 14.82 49.28 39.11
C HIS A 386 15.48 48.01 39.69
N LYS A 387 15.95 48.09 40.94
CA LYS A 387 16.35 46.89 41.72
C LYS A 387 15.10 46.12 42.14
N VAL A 388 15.14 44.79 42.06
CA VAL A 388 14.01 43.91 42.38
C VAL A 388 14.43 42.85 43.40
N VAL A 389 13.65 42.70 44.47
CA VAL A 389 13.86 41.70 45.53
C VAL A 389 12.61 40.83 45.65
N ILE A 390 12.78 39.52 45.48
CA ILE A 390 11.70 38.52 45.38
C ILE A 390 11.80 37.58 46.57
N GLN A 391 10.70 37.38 47.29
CA GLN A 391 10.68 36.58 48.52
C GLN A 391 9.44 35.69 48.60
N SER A 392 9.58 34.55 49.29
CA SER A 392 8.45 33.82 49.86
C SER A 392 8.76 33.40 51.28
N THR A 393 7.75 33.47 52.15
CA THR A 393 7.85 33.18 53.60
C THR A 393 7.03 31.96 54.03
N LYS A 394 6.36 31.26 53.09
CA LYS A 394 5.55 30.09 53.40
C LYS A 394 6.44 28.96 53.97
N LYS A 395 6.02 28.36 55.10
CA LYS A 395 6.69 27.19 55.72
C LYS A 395 6.90 26.09 54.64
N GLY A 396 8.14 25.62 54.49
CA GLY A 396 8.56 24.68 53.43
C GLY A 396 8.93 25.30 52.07
N TYR A 397 8.79 26.61 51.87
CA TYR A 397 9.13 27.33 50.62
C TYR A 397 9.85 28.68 50.85
N LYS A 398 10.58 28.85 51.97
CA LYS A 398 11.26 30.10 52.34
C LYS A 398 12.45 30.37 51.39
N PHE A 399 12.49 31.55 50.74
CA PHE A 399 13.64 32.02 49.95
C PHE A 399 13.65 33.54 49.74
N THR A 400 14.81 34.09 49.36
CA THR A 400 15.00 35.45 48.82
C THR A 400 15.83 35.38 47.52
N LYS A 401 15.55 36.21 46.51
CA LYS A 401 16.32 36.33 45.26
C LYS A 401 16.29 37.76 44.71
N ASN A 402 17.43 38.25 44.23
CA ASN A 402 17.58 39.60 43.66
C ASN A 402 17.60 39.56 42.11
N SER A 403 17.17 40.67 41.48
CA SER A 403 17.13 40.88 40.02
C SER A 403 17.05 42.39 39.68
N LYS A 404 17.01 42.75 38.38
CA LYS A 404 16.83 44.13 37.88
C LYS A 404 15.78 44.20 36.75
N ILE A 405 14.98 45.25 36.72
CA ILE A 405 14.14 45.64 35.57
C ILE A 405 14.69 46.95 34.99
N ILE A 406 14.87 47.03 33.67
CA ILE A 406 15.36 48.23 32.97
C ILE A 406 14.27 48.69 32.00
N VAL A 407 13.86 49.95 32.09
CA VAL A 407 12.77 50.52 31.28
C VAL A 407 13.33 51.60 30.36
N LYS A 408 13.17 51.43 29.04
CA LYS A 408 13.71 52.32 28.00
C LYS A 408 12.60 52.97 27.17
N LYS A 409 12.89 54.15 26.58
CA LYS A 409 12.09 54.76 25.51
C LYS A 409 12.26 53.93 24.22
N ASP A 410 11.31 54.03 23.30
CA ASP A 410 11.27 53.27 22.04
C ASP A 410 10.76 54.17 20.93
N THR A 411 11.59 54.38 19.90
CA THR A 411 11.32 55.29 18.78
C THR A 411 11.06 54.45 17.53
N VAL A 412 9.79 54.33 17.15
CA VAL A 412 9.32 53.61 15.96
C VAL A 412 8.46 54.58 15.17
N SER A 413 8.73 54.75 13.88
CA SER A 413 7.83 55.54 13.02
C SER A 413 6.65 54.69 12.57
N ASN A 414 5.45 55.28 12.64
CA ASN A 414 4.25 54.72 12.03
C ASN A 414 4.08 55.13 10.55
N SER A 415 4.97 55.97 9.99
CA SER A 415 4.82 56.59 8.67
C SER A 415 5.16 55.69 7.47
N THR A 416 5.26 54.36 7.65
CA THR A 416 5.66 53.41 6.60
C THR A 416 4.91 52.08 6.73
N LYS A 417 4.62 51.42 5.61
CA LYS A 417 4.10 50.04 5.59
C LYS A 417 5.21 49.07 6.05
N PRO A 418 4.91 48.00 6.80
CA PRO A 418 5.93 47.07 7.28
C PRO A 418 6.57 46.28 6.13
N ALA A 419 7.90 46.15 6.18
CA ALA A 419 8.63 45.28 5.24
C ALA A 419 8.08 43.85 5.36
N THR A 420 7.71 43.27 4.23
CA THR A 420 6.93 42.03 4.20
C THR A 420 7.77 40.85 3.73
N LEU A 421 7.99 39.92 4.64
CA LEU A 421 8.54 38.59 4.35
C LEU A 421 7.53 37.82 3.47
N VAL A 422 7.96 37.45 2.27
CA VAL A 422 7.13 36.81 1.23
C VAL A 422 7.26 35.29 1.30
N SER A 423 8.47 34.76 1.45
CA SER A 423 8.65 33.33 1.72
C SER A 423 9.66 33.02 2.84
N LEU A 424 9.48 31.83 3.40
CA LEU A 424 10.33 31.23 4.41
C LEU A 424 10.46 29.74 4.13
N HIS A 425 11.66 29.27 3.77
CA HIS A 425 11.92 27.86 3.47
C HIS A 425 12.73 27.22 4.60
N HIS A 426 12.26 26.08 5.12
CA HIS A 426 13.02 25.24 6.04
C HIS A 426 13.69 24.11 5.23
N TYR A 427 15.02 23.99 5.32
CA TYR A 427 15.80 22.99 4.58
C TYR A 427 16.92 22.38 5.43
N GLU A 428 17.40 21.20 5.02
CA GLU A 428 18.56 20.50 5.57
C GLU A 428 19.59 20.37 4.44
N ARG A 429 20.87 20.59 4.73
CA ARG A 429 21.98 20.34 3.79
C ARG A 429 22.55 18.93 4.02
N ASN A 430 23.23 18.38 3.02
CA ASN A 430 23.80 17.02 3.03
C ASN A 430 24.72 16.73 4.25
N ASN A 431 25.30 17.76 4.88
CA ASN A 431 26.08 17.65 6.12
C ASN A 431 25.24 17.64 7.42
N GLY A 432 23.93 17.39 7.33
CA GLY A 432 23.02 17.29 8.48
C GLY A 432 22.71 18.60 9.19
N THR A 433 22.95 19.76 8.55
CA THR A 433 22.70 21.09 9.14
C THR A 433 21.46 21.77 8.57
N TYR A 434 20.66 22.36 9.46
CA TYR A 434 19.35 22.95 9.13
C TYR A 434 19.45 24.45 8.92
N TYR A 435 18.66 24.96 8.00
CA TYR A 435 18.62 26.39 7.64
C TYR A 435 17.20 26.89 7.43
N ALA A 436 17.04 28.20 7.64
CA ALA A 436 15.85 28.98 7.33
C ALA A 436 16.22 30.04 6.29
N LEU A 437 15.76 29.88 5.04
CA LEU A 437 15.93 30.88 3.99
C LEU A 437 14.71 31.81 3.94
N LEU A 438 14.95 33.07 4.29
CA LEU A 438 13.98 34.17 4.28
C LEU A 438 14.07 34.90 2.94
N ARG A 439 12.93 35.29 2.34
CA ARG A 439 12.87 36.13 1.12
C ARG A 439 11.83 37.23 1.27
N TRP A 440 12.19 38.49 0.97
CA TRP A 440 11.30 39.66 1.09
C TRP A 440 11.49 40.69 -0.02
N ASN A 441 10.44 41.46 -0.30
CA ASN A 441 10.52 42.61 -1.21
C ASN A 441 11.27 43.76 -0.51
N SER A 442 12.24 44.35 -1.22
CA SER A 442 13.22 45.29 -0.68
C SER A 442 13.42 46.51 -1.58
N LYS A 443 14.21 47.48 -1.12
CA LYS A 443 14.69 48.63 -1.90
C LYS A 443 16.21 48.54 -2.04
N LYS A 444 16.74 48.73 -3.24
CA LYS A 444 18.20 48.75 -3.50
C LYS A 444 18.88 49.82 -2.63
N GLY A 445 20.01 49.46 -2.02
CA GLY A 445 20.79 50.30 -1.10
C GLY A 445 20.34 50.26 0.37
N VAL A 446 19.11 49.85 0.69
CA VAL A 446 18.51 50.04 2.03
C VAL A 446 18.85 48.90 3.00
N ASN A 447 19.08 49.25 4.26
CA ASN A 447 19.35 48.30 5.35
C ASN A 447 18.05 47.72 5.94
N TYR A 448 18.02 46.40 6.16
CA TYR A 448 16.90 45.69 6.79
C TYR A 448 17.36 44.94 8.05
N GLN A 449 16.58 45.02 9.13
CA GLN A 449 16.76 44.13 10.28
C GLN A 449 15.96 42.84 10.06
N VAL A 450 16.64 41.70 10.21
CA VAL A 450 16.01 40.38 10.29
C VAL A 450 15.68 40.10 11.76
N LEU A 451 14.42 39.75 12.04
CA LEU A 451 13.93 39.44 13.38
C LEU A 451 13.49 37.98 13.51
N ARG A 452 13.82 37.37 14.65
CA ARG A 452 13.43 36.01 15.04
C ARG A 452 12.59 36.08 16.32
N ASN A 453 11.50 35.34 16.39
CA ASN A 453 10.66 35.25 17.58
C ASN A 453 11.14 34.11 18.49
N ASP A 454 11.51 34.43 19.72
CA ASP A 454 11.89 33.47 20.76
C ASP A 454 10.74 33.27 21.79
N ALA A 455 11.03 32.77 23.00
CA ALA A 455 10.05 32.68 24.08
C ALA A 455 9.74 34.04 24.77
N ASN A 456 10.44 35.12 24.40
CA ASN A 456 10.35 36.46 24.98
C ASN A 456 9.81 37.52 23.99
N GLY A 457 9.93 37.30 22.67
CA GLY A 457 9.41 38.16 21.61
C GLY A 457 10.31 38.14 20.37
N PHE A 458 10.11 39.08 19.46
CA PHE A 458 11.02 39.27 18.32
C PHE A 458 12.32 39.95 18.77
N GLU A 459 13.43 39.24 18.61
CA GLU A 459 14.82 39.72 18.73
C GLU A 459 15.40 39.99 17.33
N VAL A 460 16.33 40.95 17.22
CA VAL A 460 17.08 41.18 15.97
C VAL A 460 18.25 40.19 15.92
N ILE A 461 18.40 39.51 14.79
CA ILE A 461 19.43 38.47 14.59
C ILE A 461 20.44 38.80 13.48
N SER A 462 20.13 39.75 12.60
CA SER A 462 21.02 40.21 11.53
C SER A 462 20.59 41.59 11.01
N VAL A 463 21.52 42.29 10.35
CA VAL A 463 21.26 43.46 9.50
C VAL A 463 21.75 43.11 8.10
N VAL A 464 20.89 43.28 7.10
CA VAL A 464 21.16 42.93 5.69
C VAL A 464 20.95 44.17 4.83
N LYS A 465 21.98 44.58 4.08
CA LYS A 465 21.85 45.62 3.06
C LYS A 465 21.28 45.00 1.78
N ALA A 466 20.19 45.56 1.26
CA ALA A 466 19.54 45.07 0.06
C ALA A 466 20.23 45.61 -1.20
N ASN A 467 20.62 44.72 -2.12
CA ASN A 467 21.26 45.10 -3.38
C ASN A 467 20.26 45.17 -4.57
N SER A 468 19.01 44.76 -4.35
CA SER A 468 17.96 44.69 -5.38
C SER A 468 16.55 44.92 -4.80
N THR A 469 15.52 44.73 -5.62
CA THR A 469 14.09 44.78 -5.23
C THR A 469 13.57 43.52 -4.52
N LYS A 470 14.36 42.43 -4.49
CA LYS A 470 14.03 41.16 -3.81
C LYS A 470 15.27 40.67 -3.05
N THR A 471 15.27 40.76 -1.71
CA THR A 471 16.41 40.36 -0.86
C THR A 471 16.12 39.03 -0.17
N SER A 472 17.19 38.27 0.11
CA SER A 472 17.12 37.04 0.89
C SER A 472 18.15 37.01 2.03
N PHE A 473 17.96 36.09 2.98
CA PHE A 473 18.91 35.80 4.05
C PHE A 473 18.71 34.37 4.55
N SER A 474 19.80 33.59 4.64
CA SER A 474 19.77 32.25 5.22
C SER A 474 20.31 32.28 6.66
N GLN A 475 19.59 31.66 7.61
CA GLN A 475 20.04 31.48 8.99
C GLN A 475 20.15 29.99 9.32
N LYS A 476 21.27 29.59 9.94
CA LYS A 476 21.42 28.26 10.56
C LYS A 476 20.42 28.08 11.72
N VAL A 477 19.83 26.89 11.83
CA VAL A 477 18.77 26.51 12.78
C VAL A 477 19.20 25.26 13.56
N ASP A 478 18.94 25.18 14.87
CA ASP A 478 19.20 23.93 15.61
C ASP A 478 18.18 22.85 15.23
N LYS A 479 18.63 21.58 15.15
CA LYS A 479 17.79 20.42 14.80
C LYS A 479 16.50 20.38 15.63
N GLY A 480 15.35 20.39 14.95
CA GLY A 480 14.02 20.34 15.57
C GLY A 480 13.49 21.65 16.17
N LYS A 481 14.14 22.80 15.95
CA LYS A 481 13.56 24.12 16.32
C LYS A 481 12.65 24.64 15.21
N LEU A 482 11.52 25.23 15.59
CA LEU A 482 10.58 25.88 14.68
C LEU A 482 10.39 27.36 15.07
N TYR A 483 11.26 28.21 14.55
CA TYR A 483 11.24 29.66 14.74
C TYR A 483 10.17 30.36 13.90
N THR A 484 9.80 31.57 14.32
CA THR A 484 9.01 32.52 13.53
C THR A 484 9.87 33.72 13.16
N TYR A 485 9.77 34.21 11.93
CA TYR A 485 10.59 35.29 11.37
C TYR A 485 9.76 36.47 10.87
N SER A 486 10.40 37.64 10.86
CA SER A 486 9.86 38.90 10.36
C SER A 486 11.02 39.82 9.94
N VAL A 487 10.74 40.89 9.21
CA VAL A 487 11.74 41.88 8.76
C VAL A 487 11.23 43.31 8.97
N ARG A 488 12.14 44.28 9.10
CA ARG A 488 11.83 45.71 9.01
C ARG A 488 12.91 46.51 8.31
N GLU A 489 12.50 47.57 7.65
CA GLU A 489 13.37 48.60 7.08
C GLU A 489 14.04 49.42 8.21
N ILE A 490 15.33 49.74 8.02
CA ILE A 490 16.01 50.79 8.78
C ILE A 490 15.95 52.06 7.91
N ILE A 491 15.34 53.11 8.44
CA ILE A 491 15.22 54.42 7.83
C ILE A 491 16.28 55.31 8.48
N GLU A 492 17.27 55.75 7.71
CA GLU A 492 18.36 56.58 8.21
C GLU A 492 18.02 58.06 7.95
N LYS A 493 18.10 58.92 8.97
CA LYS A 493 17.84 60.36 8.88
C LYS A 493 19.07 61.14 9.33
N GLY A 494 19.66 61.87 8.39
CA GLY A 494 20.93 62.57 8.61
C GLY A 494 22.07 61.62 9.01
N SER A 495 23.16 62.17 9.51
CA SER A 495 24.39 61.42 9.75
C SER A 495 24.39 60.53 11.00
N LYS A 496 23.38 60.61 11.89
CA LYS A 496 23.39 59.90 13.19
C LYS A 496 22.06 59.32 13.70
N GLU A 497 20.89 59.59 13.09
CA GLU A 497 19.62 59.01 13.57
C GLU A 497 19.15 57.80 12.74
N LYS A 498 18.87 56.67 13.43
CA LYS A 498 18.30 55.47 12.81
C LYS A 498 16.89 55.21 13.35
N ILE A 499 15.91 55.41 12.48
CA ILE A 499 14.49 55.13 12.71
C ILE A 499 14.18 53.71 12.24
N TYR A 500 13.47 52.93 13.05
CA TYR A 500 13.05 51.59 12.65
C TYR A 500 11.60 51.61 12.15
N GLY A 501 11.37 51.04 10.97
CA GLY A 501 10.02 50.80 10.46
C GLY A 501 9.27 49.72 11.25
N PRO A 502 7.96 49.57 11.01
CA PRO A 502 7.19 48.47 11.60
C PRO A 502 7.55 47.11 10.97
N TYR A 503 7.21 46.03 11.67
CA TYR A 503 7.38 44.64 11.22
C TYR A 503 6.09 43.84 11.45
N ASP A 504 5.92 42.76 10.68
CA ASP A 504 4.83 41.80 10.89
C ASP A 504 5.02 41.08 12.24
N ARG A 505 4.08 41.31 13.18
CA ARG A 505 4.11 40.74 14.54
C ARG A 505 3.56 39.31 14.63
N VAL A 506 2.94 38.80 13.56
CA VAL A 506 2.55 37.40 13.42
C VAL A 506 3.71 36.63 12.80
N GLY A 507 4.28 37.16 11.72
CA GLY A 507 5.43 36.62 11.00
C GLY A 507 5.14 35.31 10.26
N LEU A 508 6.17 34.78 9.57
CA LEU A 508 6.16 33.45 8.96
C LEU A 508 6.86 32.45 9.88
N LYS A 509 6.39 31.19 9.91
CA LYS A 509 6.88 30.19 10.85
C LYS A 509 7.37 28.94 10.15
N LEU A 510 8.56 28.47 10.52
CA LEU A 510 9.08 27.18 10.08
C LEU A 510 8.09 26.06 10.42
N LEU A 511 7.82 25.20 9.42
CA LEU A 511 7.06 23.98 9.61
C LEU A 511 8.02 22.79 9.77
N THR A 512 7.56 21.73 10.43
CA THR A 512 8.27 20.44 10.45
C THR A 512 8.04 19.70 9.13
N ASN A 513 8.89 18.72 8.83
CA ASN A 513 8.54 17.72 7.81
C ASN A 513 7.32 16.90 8.26
N PRO A 514 6.45 16.48 7.33
CA PRO A 514 5.64 15.31 7.54
C PRO A 514 6.54 14.05 7.52
N LYS A 515 6.16 12.99 8.23
CA LYS A 515 6.62 11.64 7.88
C LYS A 515 5.82 11.18 6.68
N VAL A 516 6.49 10.66 5.65
CA VAL A 516 5.88 10.05 4.46
C VAL A 516 5.95 8.53 4.61
N ASN A 517 4.95 7.84 4.07
CA ASN A 517 4.96 6.40 3.81
C ASN A 517 4.19 6.16 2.51
N VAL A 518 4.82 5.53 1.53
CA VAL A 518 4.23 5.18 0.25
C VAL A 518 3.90 3.70 0.24
N ASP A 519 2.71 3.40 -0.25
CA ASP A 519 2.28 2.07 -0.64
C ASP A 519 2.44 1.97 -2.17
N PHE A 520 3.45 1.22 -2.62
CA PHE A 520 3.82 1.07 -4.03
C PHE A 520 3.08 -0.13 -4.63
N GLN A 521 2.36 0.11 -5.73
CA GLN A 521 1.65 -0.91 -6.51
C GLN A 521 2.07 -0.78 -7.99
N ASN A 522 1.70 -1.77 -8.81
CA ASN A 522 2.06 -1.84 -10.23
C ASN A 522 1.42 -0.77 -11.13
N LEU A 523 0.25 -0.23 -10.75
CA LEU A 523 -0.47 0.82 -11.50
C LEU A 523 -0.43 2.22 -10.86
N LYS A 524 -0.04 2.32 -9.58
CA LYS A 524 -0.11 3.55 -8.79
C LYS A 524 0.74 3.50 -7.51
N ALA A 525 1.07 4.66 -6.96
CA ALA A 525 1.63 4.81 -5.62
C ALA A 525 0.67 5.57 -4.70
N ASN A 526 0.28 4.98 -3.57
CA ASN A 526 -0.53 5.63 -2.54
C ASN A 526 0.40 6.35 -1.55
N VAL A 527 0.67 7.63 -1.80
CA VAL A 527 1.55 8.47 -0.97
C VAL A 527 0.79 8.96 0.26
N GLY A 528 1.07 8.39 1.43
CA GLY A 528 0.48 8.78 2.72
C GLY A 528 1.43 9.61 3.59
N TRP A 529 0.90 10.50 4.46
CA TRP A 529 1.75 11.28 5.36
C TRP A 529 1.09 11.81 6.65
N THR A 530 1.92 12.09 7.67
CA THR A 530 1.45 12.68 8.94
C THR A 530 1.13 14.18 8.79
N LYS A 531 -0.03 14.62 9.27
CA LYS A 531 -0.44 16.03 9.22
C LYS A 531 0.47 16.95 10.04
N VAL A 532 0.89 18.05 9.43
CA VAL A 532 1.80 19.06 10.02
C VAL A 532 0.99 20.23 10.59
N PRO A 533 1.15 20.59 11.88
CA PRO A 533 0.42 21.71 12.48
C PRO A 533 0.67 23.04 11.76
N ASN A 534 -0.41 23.75 11.44
CA ASN A 534 -0.44 25.01 10.66
C ASN A 534 -0.16 24.86 9.15
N ALA A 535 -0.03 23.65 8.60
CA ALA A 535 -0.07 23.48 7.15
C ALA A 535 -1.48 23.83 6.61
N THR A 536 -1.54 24.65 5.56
CA THR A 536 -2.76 24.94 4.79
C THR A 536 -2.77 24.25 3.43
N LYS A 537 -1.61 23.82 2.92
CA LYS A 537 -1.46 22.91 1.77
C LYS A 537 -0.29 21.94 1.98
N TYR A 538 -0.22 20.88 1.18
CA TYR A 538 0.99 20.07 0.98
C TYR A 538 1.37 20.07 -0.50
N ARG A 539 2.67 20.11 -0.81
CA ARG A 539 3.21 19.80 -2.14
C ARG A 539 3.75 18.37 -2.12
N VAL A 540 3.34 17.53 -3.06
CA VAL A 540 3.81 16.15 -3.24
C VAL A 540 4.78 16.14 -4.42
N PHE A 541 5.95 15.54 -4.22
CA PHE A 541 7.04 15.49 -5.19
C PHE A 541 7.42 14.04 -5.50
N ARG A 542 7.88 13.80 -6.73
CA ARG A 542 8.39 12.52 -7.22
C ARG A 542 9.71 12.75 -7.96
N LYS A 543 10.66 11.82 -7.85
CA LYS A 543 11.80 11.67 -8.76
C LYS A 543 11.93 10.21 -9.23
N ILE A 544 12.61 10.03 -10.35
CA ILE A 544 13.04 8.74 -10.90
C ILE A 544 14.52 8.57 -10.53
N GLY A 545 14.87 7.44 -9.93
CA GLY A 545 16.24 7.09 -9.58
C GLY A 545 16.86 7.92 -8.46
N ARG A 546 17.98 7.43 -7.92
CA ARG A 546 18.68 8.08 -6.80
C ARG A 546 19.19 9.48 -7.16
N GLY A 547 19.76 9.63 -8.36
CA GLY A 547 20.32 10.91 -8.85
C GLY A 547 19.30 11.89 -9.44
N GLY A 548 18.03 11.51 -9.61
CA GLY A 548 17.02 12.35 -10.26
C GLY A 548 16.61 13.61 -9.48
N GLU A 549 16.09 14.60 -10.20
CA GLU A 549 15.52 15.81 -9.60
C GLU A 549 14.03 15.63 -9.22
N TYR A 550 13.62 16.22 -8.11
CA TYR A 550 12.24 16.17 -7.62
C TYR A 550 11.33 17.14 -8.38
N LYS A 551 10.33 16.60 -9.08
CA LYS A 551 9.26 17.36 -9.72
C LYS A 551 8.01 17.39 -8.82
N CYS A 552 7.37 18.54 -8.68
CA CYS A 552 6.11 18.69 -7.93
C CYS A 552 4.94 18.12 -8.75
N ILE A 553 4.37 17.00 -8.32
CA ILE A 553 3.31 16.27 -9.06
C ILE A 553 1.89 16.56 -8.58
N ALA A 554 1.73 17.15 -7.39
CA ALA A 554 0.44 17.59 -6.87
C ALA A 554 0.56 18.66 -5.78
N ILE A 555 -0.45 19.54 -5.68
CA ILE A 555 -0.65 20.44 -4.54
C ILE A 555 -2.03 20.15 -3.96
N VAL A 556 -2.09 19.75 -2.68
CA VAL A 556 -3.34 19.36 -2.00
C VAL A 556 -3.64 20.21 -0.77
N ASP A 557 -4.91 20.29 -0.37
CA ASP A 557 -5.35 21.02 0.82
C ASP A 557 -4.79 20.45 2.13
N GLY A 558 -4.58 21.32 3.13
CA GLY A 558 -4.04 20.97 4.45
C GLY A 558 -4.89 19.99 5.27
N LYS A 559 -6.17 19.79 4.92
CA LYS A 559 -7.04 18.75 5.49
C LYS A 559 -6.73 17.35 4.96
N LYS A 560 -6.07 17.20 3.79
CA LYS A 560 -5.65 15.88 3.29
C LYS A 560 -4.41 15.35 4.03
N SER A 561 -4.15 14.06 3.87
CA SER A 561 -2.97 13.35 4.42
C SER A 561 -2.55 12.17 3.53
N ASN A 562 -2.99 12.20 2.29
CA ASN A 562 -2.69 11.24 1.25
C ASN A 562 -2.88 11.87 -0.14
N TYR A 563 -2.27 11.24 -1.13
CA TYR A 563 -2.45 11.47 -2.56
C TYR A 563 -2.13 10.17 -3.29
N THR A 564 -2.99 9.75 -4.22
CA THR A 564 -2.73 8.59 -5.08
C THR A 564 -2.13 9.08 -6.39
N ASP A 565 -0.92 8.61 -6.67
CA ASP A 565 -0.20 8.89 -7.90
C ASP A 565 -0.40 7.74 -8.87
N HIS A 566 -1.38 7.86 -9.76
CA HIS A 566 -1.52 6.94 -10.89
C HIS A 566 -0.36 7.18 -11.86
N TYR A 567 0.28 6.10 -12.34
CA TYR A 567 1.45 6.25 -13.21
C TYR A 567 1.09 6.75 -14.62
N TYR A 568 -0.18 6.60 -15.02
CA TYR A 568 -0.80 7.29 -16.13
C TYR A 568 -1.52 8.58 -15.66
N LYS A 569 -1.61 9.60 -16.54
CA LYS A 569 -2.51 10.75 -16.34
C LYS A 569 -3.15 11.30 -17.61
N SER A 570 -2.44 11.26 -18.74
CA SER A 570 -2.95 11.62 -20.06
C SER A 570 -2.36 10.68 -21.13
N LYS A 571 -2.97 10.63 -22.31
CA LYS A 571 -2.46 9.84 -23.45
C LYS A 571 -1.26 10.51 -24.15
N GLY A 572 -0.98 11.79 -23.86
CA GLY A 572 0.07 12.59 -24.50
C GLY A 572 1.34 12.81 -23.67
N GLU A 573 1.29 12.76 -22.34
CA GLU A 573 2.48 13.00 -21.47
C GLU A 573 3.28 11.72 -21.13
N LEU A 574 2.98 10.59 -21.77
CA LEU A 574 3.57 9.27 -21.47
C LEU A 574 5.03 9.09 -21.92
N VAL A 575 5.70 10.14 -22.42
CA VAL A 575 6.99 10.06 -23.12
C VAL A 575 8.22 10.20 -22.20
N SER A 576 8.07 10.21 -20.86
CA SER A 576 9.24 10.39 -19.96
C SER A 576 9.15 9.79 -18.54
N LEU A 577 8.34 8.74 -18.33
CA LEU A 577 8.34 7.98 -17.06
C LEU A 577 8.88 6.56 -17.26
N MET A 578 8.07 5.65 -17.81
CA MET A 578 8.48 4.37 -18.41
C MET A 578 7.54 4.06 -19.57
N SER A 579 7.91 3.13 -20.45
CA SER A 579 7.22 2.87 -21.72
C SER A 579 5.81 2.28 -21.60
N ASN A 580 5.48 1.66 -20.46
CA ASN A 580 4.29 0.81 -20.32
C ASN A 580 3.28 1.39 -19.32
N THR A 581 2.03 0.93 -19.40
CA THR A 581 0.95 1.26 -18.45
C THR A 581 1.24 0.79 -17.01
N PHE A 582 2.14 -0.16 -16.84
CA PHE A 582 2.53 -0.77 -15.57
C PHE A 582 3.96 -0.42 -15.18
N ILE A 583 4.23 -0.48 -13.88
CA ILE A 583 5.55 -0.51 -13.29
C ILE A 583 5.72 -1.84 -12.56
N ASP A 584 6.61 -2.71 -13.04
CA ASP A 584 7.04 -3.88 -12.29
C ASP A 584 7.68 -3.42 -10.97
N SER A 585 7.15 -3.85 -9.83
CA SER A 585 7.67 -3.53 -8.50
C SER A 585 9.17 -3.84 -8.38
N SER A 586 9.65 -4.90 -9.04
CA SER A 586 11.06 -5.29 -9.06
C SER A 586 11.96 -4.41 -9.96
N TYR A 587 11.39 -3.40 -10.64
CA TYR A 587 12.09 -2.33 -11.36
C TYR A 587 11.74 -0.92 -10.86
N ASN A 588 10.85 -0.77 -9.87
CA ASN A 588 10.37 0.52 -9.39
C ASN A 588 11.46 1.33 -8.67
N ASP A 589 12.02 2.33 -9.37
CA ASP A 589 13.06 3.24 -8.87
C ASP A 589 12.51 4.59 -8.39
N LEU A 590 11.19 4.68 -8.12
CA LEU A 590 10.54 5.93 -7.77
C LEU A 590 10.78 6.32 -6.30
N PHE A 591 11.04 7.61 -6.08
CA PHE A 591 11.15 8.23 -4.77
C PHE A 591 10.10 9.34 -4.63
N TYR A 592 9.37 9.34 -3.51
CA TYR A 592 8.39 10.38 -3.19
C TYR A 592 8.79 11.18 -1.96
N THR A 593 8.44 12.46 -1.93
CA THR A 593 8.57 13.28 -0.72
C THR A 593 7.47 14.33 -0.64
N VAL A 594 7.17 14.82 0.56
CA VAL A 594 6.04 15.74 0.80
C VAL A 594 6.51 16.94 1.60
N ARG A 595 6.29 18.14 1.07
CA ARG A 595 6.61 19.41 1.74
C ARG A 595 5.33 20.04 2.28
N ALA A 596 5.30 20.31 3.59
CA ALA A 596 4.17 21.02 4.21
C ALA A 596 4.25 22.53 3.95
N CYS A 597 3.12 23.16 3.62
CA CYS A 597 3.07 24.58 3.25
C CYS A 597 2.04 25.35 4.08
N ASN A 598 2.39 26.52 4.59
CA ASN A 598 1.46 27.51 5.14
C ASN A 598 1.41 28.72 4.20
N VAL A 599 0.40 28.75 3.34
CA VAL A 599 0.05 29.90 2.49
C VAL A 599 -0.95 30.78 3.25
N LYS A 600 -0.74 32.10 3.22
CA LYS A 600 -1.63 33.15 3.74
C LYS A 600 -1.57 34.38 2.85
N THR A 601 -2.69 35.06 2.62
CA THR A 601 -2.71 36.40 2.01
C THR A 601 -2.89 37.45 3.11
N ALA A 602 -2.13 38.54 3.06
CA ALA A 602 -2.37 39.71 3.92
C ALA A 602 -1.97 40.99 3.20
N ASN A 603 -2.86 41.99 3.17
CA ASN A 603 -2.70 43.26 2.47
C ASN A 603 -2.31 43.07 0.98
N GLY A 604 -3.01 42.17 0.28
CA GLY A 604 -2.71 41.76 -1.11
C GLY A 604 -1.50 40.84 -1.28
N VAL A 605 -0.58 40.77 -0.31
CA VAL A 605 0.64 39.96 -0.44
C VAL A 605 0.40 38.51 -0.01
N LYS A 606 0.58 37.60 -0.96
CA LYS A 606 0.67 36.13 -0.80
C LYS A 606 1.99 35.80 -0.08
N LYS A 607 1.91 35.23 1.13
CA LYS A 607 3.05 34.80 1.94
C LYS A 607 3.04 33.29 2.13
N THR A 608 4.21 32.64 1.99
CA THR A 608 4.31 31.17 2.09
C THR A 608 5.44 30.72 3.00
N SER A 609 5.12 29.89 4.00
CA SER A 609 6.12 29.14 4.79
C SER A 609 6.18 27.69 4.33
N PHE A 610 7.36 27.20 3.97
CA PHE A 610 7.60 25.80 3.59
C PHE A 610 8.32 25.05 4.72
N GLY A 611 7.89 23.82 5.00
CA GLY A 611 8.53 22.93 5.95
C GLY A 611 9.74 22.19 5.39
N LEU A 612 10.36 21.38 6.25
CA LEU A 612 11.27 20.33 5.81
C LEU A 612 10.50 19.28 4.98
N TYR A 613 11.26 18.43 4.32
CA TYR A 613 10.84 17.26 3.54
C TYR A 613 11.82 16.11 3.86
N LEU A 614 11.58 14.92 3.32
CA LEU A 614 12.57 13.84 3.35
C LEU A 614 13.52 14.04 2.16
N LEU A 615 14.84 14.11 2.42
CA LEU A 615 15.86 14.45 1.41
C LEU A 615 16.05 13.32 0.39
N ASP A 616 16.15 12.08 0.87
CA ASP A 616 16.17 10.89 0.04
C ASP A 616 14.74 10.51 -0.40
N GLY A 617 13.74 10.97 0.34
CA GLY A 617 12.33 10.61 0.14
C GLY A 617 11.99 9.23 0.70
N ASP A 618 10.86 8.71 0.27
CA ASP A 618 10.38 7.36 0.53
C ASP A 618 10.31 6.59 -0.79
N PHE A 619 10.90 5.39 -0.82
CA PHE A 619 11.18 4.59 -2.02
C PHE A 619 10.98 3.10 -1.76
N HIS A 620 10.71 2.34 -2.82
CA HIS A 620 10.57 0.88 -2.77
C HIS A 620 11.93 0.16 -2.76
N LEU A 621 11.98 -1.00 -2.11
CA LEU A 621 13.15 -1.88 -2.06
C LEU A 621 12.66 -3.33 -2.06
N GLU A 622 12.50 -3.87 -3.27
CA GLU A 622 11.96 -5.21 -3.51
C GLU A 622 12.84 -6.32 -2.92
N ALA A 623 12.26 -7.49 -2.65
CA ALA A 623 13.05 -8.67 -2.33
C ALA A 623 13.93 -9.11 -3.52
N PRO A 624 15.23 -9.37 -3.31
CA PRO A 624 16.05 -10.06 -4.29
C PRO A 624 15.48 -11.44 -4.64
N SER A 625 15.60 -11.83 -5.90
CA SER A 625 15.26 -13.18 -6.36
C SER A 625 16.54 -13.90 -6.75
N ILE A 626 16.82 -15.04 -6.10
CA ILE A 626 17.96 -15.91 -6.47
C ILE A 626 17.65 -16.57 -7.82
N VAL A 627 18.64 -16.58 -8.70
CA VAL A 627 18.55 -17.17 -10.05
C VAL A 627 19.51 -18.35 -10.26
N SER A 628 20.53 -18.49 -9.42
CA SER A 628 21.39 -19.68 -9.38
C SER A 628 22.14 -19.80 -8.04
N LEU A 629 22.45 -21.03 -7.61
CA LEU A 629 23.36 -21.36 -6.50
C LEU A 629 24.18 -22.61 -6.86
N GLN A 630 25.35 -22.40 -7.46
CA GLN A 630 26.21 -23.47 -7.96
C GLN A 630 27.68 -23.01 -8.05
N ASN A 631 28.64 -23.94 -8.09
CA ASN A 631 30.07 -23.64 -8.24
C ASN A 631 30.60 -22.61 -7.22
N ASN A 632 30.20 -22.75 -5.95
CA ASN A 632 30.47 -21.82 -4.84
C ASN A 632 29.91 -20.38 -5.01
N GLU A 633 29.16 -20.12 -6.07
CA GLU A 633 28.66 -18.79 -6.43
C GLU A 633 27.13 -18.71 -6.27
N ILE A 634 26.65 -17.70 -5.54
CA ILE A 634 25.22 -17.34 -5.48
C ILE A 634 24.91 -16.20 -6.44
N LYS A 635 23.82 -16.29 -7.22
CA LYS A 635 23.40 -15.28 -8.20
C LYS A 635 22.00 -14.78 -7.93
N TRP A 636 21.79 -13.47 -8.01
CA TRP A 636 20.49 -12.84 -7.75
C TRP A 636 20.20 -11.65 -8.67
N GLY A 637 18.91 -11.38 -8.87
CA GLY A 637 18.45 -10.22 -9.63
C GLY A 637 18.69 -8.90 -8.91
N LYS A 638 19.13 -7.88 -9.65
CA LYS A 638 19.30 -6.51 -9.16
C LYS A 638 17.98 -5.91 -8.67
N VAL A 639 18.03 -5.35 -7.47
CA VAL A 639 16.95 -4.59 -6.83
C VAL A 639 17.20 -3.08 -7.02
N PRO A 640 16.24 -2.31 -7.56
CA PRO A 640 16.32 -0.86 -7.62
C PRO A 640 16.59 -0.22 -6.26
N ASN A 641 17.25 0.93 -6.25
CA ASN A 641 17.52 1.72 -5.04
C ASN A 641 18.40 1.05 -3.97
N ALA A 642 18.85 -0.20 -4.12
CA ALA A 642 19.75 -0.88 -3.20
C ALA A 642 21.17 -0.28 -3.21
N ASP A 643 21.76 -0.08 -2.04
CA ASP A 643 23.20 0.22 -1.88
C ASP A 643 24.06 -1.06 -1.87
N GLY A 644 23.45 -2.19 -1.48
CA GLY A 644 24.09 -3.49 -1.45
C GLY A 644 23.15 -4.58 -0.94
N TYR A 645 23.73 -5.74 -0.67
CA TYR A 645 23.01 -6.96 -0.33
C TYR A 645 23.72 -7.68 0.82
N LEU A 646 22.94 -8.25 1.74
CA LEU A 646 23.39 -9.26 2.69
C LEU A 646 23.08 -10.63 2.09
N ILE A 647 24.02 -11.56 2.18
CA ILE A 647 23.78 -12.98 1.88
C ILE A 647 23.67 -13.68 3.23
N LEU A 648 22.55 -14.38 3.45
CA LEU A 648 22.26 -15.06 4.70
C LEU A 648 22.06 -16.56 4.47
N LYS A 649 22.45 -17.37 5.46
CA LYS A 649 22.28 -18.82 5.52
C LYS A 649 21.43 -19.18 6.75
N ARG A 650 20.67 -20.28 6.69
CA ARG A 650 20.00 -20.88 7.85
C ARG A 650 20.01 -22.40 7.72
N ASN A 651 20.56 -23.09 8.71
CA ASN A 651 20.51 -24.55 8.79
C ASN A 651 19.05 -25.01 8.95
N SER A 652 18.67 -26.14 8.36
CA SER A 652 17.26 -26.61 8.34
C SER A 652 16.68 -26.94 9.74
N SER A 653 17.52 -27.11 10.75
CA SER A 653 17.17 -27.30 12.16
C SER A 653 17.02 -25.99 12.96
N GLU A 654 17.36 -24.84 12.37
CA GLU A 654 17.48 -23.56 13.06
C GLU A 654 16.42 -22.53 12.62
N ASN A 655 16.12 -21.58 13.51
CA ASN A 655 15.09 -20.56 13.28
C ASN A 655 15.66 -19.16 12.97
N GLU A 656 16.97 -18.95 13.13
CA GLU A 656 17.62 -17.64 12.94
C GLU A 656 18.52 -17.67 11.69
N TRP A 657 18.65 -16.52 11.01
CA TRP A 657 19.45 -16.40 9.80
C TRP A 657 20.83 -15.82 10.12
N GLU A 658 21.89 -16.57 9.82
CA GLU A 658 23.27 -16.10 9.91
C GLU A 658 23.64 -15.28 8.67
N LYS A 659 24.32 -14.14 8.85
CA LYS A 659 24.89 -13.37 7.75
C LYS A 659 26.28 -13.89 7.38
N ILE A 660 26.36 -14.69 6.32
CA ILE A 660 27.64 -15.23 5.82
C ILE A 660 28.44 -14.20 5.00
N ALA A 661 27.79 -13.32 4.22
CA ALA A 661 28.50 -12.38 3.35
C ALA A 661 27.75 -11.06 3.10
N GLN A 662 28.40 -10.13 2.39
CA GLN A 662 27.84 -8.83 1.99
C GLN A 662 28.47 -8.30 0.69
N ALA A 663 27.63 -7.91 -0.27
CA ALA A 663 28.04 -7.28 -1.52
C ALA A 663 27.56 -5.82 -1.61
N LYS A 664 28.24 -5.01 -2.43
CA LYS A 664 27.74 -3.70 -2.89
C LYS A 664 26.87 -3.88 -4.13
N SER A 665 25.95 -2.94 -4.37
CA SER A 665 25.09 -2.95 -5.56
C SER A 665 25.87 -2.50 -6.80
N THR A 666 25.75 -3.25 -7.89
CA THR A 666 26.48 -3.00 -9.15
C THR A 666 25.58 -2.42 -10.25
N GLY A 667 26.15 -2.17 -11.43
CA GLY A 667 25.39 -1.84 -12.63
C GLY A 667 24.56 -3.00 -13.18
N THR A 668 25.03 -4.25 -13.03
CA THR A 668 24.56 -5.43 -13.79
C THR A 668 23.21 -5.97 -13.33
N MET A 669 22.39 -6.45 -14.27
CA MET A 669 21.03 -6.95 -14.00
C MET A 669 20.99 -8.24 -13.16
N VAL A 670 21.99 -9.10 -13.35
CA VAL A 670 22.33 -10.18 -12.42
C VAL A 670 23.57 -9.73 -11.63
N GLN A 671 23.57 -10.04 -10.34
CA GLN A 671 24.73 -9.89 -9.46
C GLN A 671 25.10 -11.26 -8.92
N SER A 672 26.37 -11.42 -8.56
CA SER A 672 26.88 -12.65 -7.98
C SER A 672 27.91 -12.41 -6.89
N LEU A 673 28.17 -13.46 -6.11
CA LEU A 673 29.21 -13.49 -5.09
C LEU A 673 29.64 -14.94 -4.85
N ASP A 674 30.96 -15.16 -4.78
CA ASP A 674 31.53 -16.39 -4.23
C ASP A 674 31.29 -16.41 -2.71
N ILE A 675 30.67 -17.49 -2.22
CA ILE A 675 30.33 -17.68 -0.81
C ILE A 675 31.08 -18.87 -0.18
N GLY A 676 32.02 -19.48 -0.90
CA GLY A 676 32.65 -20.74 -0.52
C GLY A 676 31.73 -21.94 -0.71
N GLU A 677 32.03 -23.02 0.01
CA GLU A 677 31.39 -24.33 -0.13
C GLU A 677 29.87 -24.29 0.10
N ILE A 678 29.10 -24.76 -0.89
CA ILE A 678 27.64 -24.80 -0.83
C ILE A 678 27.18 -26.03 -0.04
N ASP A 679 26.89 -25.83 1.24
CA ASP A 679 26.16 -26.78 2.06
C ASP A 679 24.70 -26.90 1.55
N ASN A 680 24.36 -28.03 0.94
CA ASN A 680 23.02 -28.30 0.40
C ASN A 680 21.96 -28.57 1.47
N SER A 681 22.31 -28.81 2.74
CA SER A 681 21.35 -29.08 3.83
C SER A 681 20.66 -27.83 4.40
N SER A 682 20.97 -26.67 3.82
CA SER A 682 20.61 -25.34 4.32
C SER A 682 19.73 -24.52 3.39
N TYR A 683 19.10 -23.50 3.96
CA TYR A 683 18.42 -22.43 3.24
C TYR A 683 19.39 -21.27 2.99
N TYR A 684 19.28 -20.65 1.82
CA TYR A 684 20.06 -19.47 1.43
C TYR A 684 19.13 -18.34 1.03
N THR A 685 19.51 -17.12 1.33
CA THR A 685 18.74 -15.95 0.92
C THR A 685 19.59 -14.71 0.72
N VAL A 686 19.05 -13.76 -0.03
CA VAL A 686 19.68 -12.48 -0.30
C VAL A 686 18.72 -11.37 0.11
N GLN A 687 19.18 -10.43 0.94
CA GLN A 687 18.41 -9.29 1.41
C GLN A 687 19.07 -7.99 0.95
N ALA A 688 18.36 -7.18 0.15
CA ALA A 688 18.84 -5.86 -0.25
C ALA A 688 18.82 -4.90 0.95
N TYR A 689 19.78 -3.98 1.01
CA TYR A 689 19.80 -2.88 1.96
C TYR A 689 20.00 -1.53 1.26
N ALA A 690 19.48 -0.47 1.88
CA ALA A 690 19.60 0.89 1.38
C ALA A 690 19.62 1.92 2.53
N LEU A 691 20.41 2.98 2.39
CA LEU A 691 20.32 4.15 3.26
C LEU A 691 19.11 5.01 2.85
N LYS A 692 18.25 5.35 3.83
CA LYS A 692 16.97 6.02 3.63
C LYS A 692 16.74 7.05 4.72
N ASN A 693 17.03 8.32 4.43
CA ASN A 693 16.99 9.47 5.34
C ASN A 693 17.85 9.27 6.60
N GLY A 694 19.06 8.75 6.42
CA GLY A 694 20.03 8.50 7.50
C GLY A 694 19.77 7.23 8.33
N LEU A 695 18.89 6.34 7.88
CA LEU A 695 18.67 5.01 8.48
C LEU A 695 18.84 3.93 7.42
N THR A 696 19.54 2.84 7.73
CA THR A 696 19.54 1.65 6.86
C THR A 696 18.18 0.97 6.93
N VAL A 697 17.56 0.74 5.79
CA VAL A 697 16.40 -0.13 5.61
C VAL A 697 16.80 -1.37 4.82
N TYR A 698 16.01 -2.43 4.99
CA TYR A 698 16.22 -3.72 4.35
C TYR A 698 14.94 -4.16 3.62
N SER A 699 15.11 -4.94 2.55
CA SER A 699 14.00 -5.55 1.82
C SER A 699 13.38 -6.72 2.61
N LYS A 700 12.28 -7.26 2.07
CA LYS A 700 11.95 -8.70 2.26
C LYS A 700 13.04 -9.57 1.61
N TYR A 701 13.00 -10.87 1.82
CA TYR A 701 13.95 -11.82 1.23
C TYR A 701 13.26 -13.17 0.96
N ASP A 702 13.94 -14.06 0.23
CA ASP A 702 13.44 -15.37 -0.18
C ASP A 702 13.59 -16.39 0.95
N GLU A 703 12.53 -16.73 1.69
CA GLU A 703 12.65 -17.65 2.84
C GLU A 703 12.67 -19.14 2.45
N GLY A 704 12.40 -19.46 1.18
CA GLY A 704 12.17 -20.83 0.70
C GLY A 704 13.26 -21.41 -0.20
N PHE A 705 14.28 -20.64 -0.60
CA PHE A 705 15.33 -21.15 -1.48
C PHE A 705 16.30 -22.09 -0.73
N THR A 706 16.37 -23.34 -1.17
CA THR A 706 17.23 -24.39 -0.57
C THR A 706 17.54 -25.48 -1.59
N ARG A 707 18.68 -26.18 -1.40
CA ARG A 707 19.09 -27.35 -2.20
C ARG A 707 18.94 -28.67 -1.43
N ILE A 708 18.16 -28.71 -0.33
CA ILE A 708 17.85 -29.93 0.43
C ILE A 708 17.21 -31.01 -0.47
N ASN A 709 16.42 -30.56 -1.45
CA ASN A 709 15.79 -31.43 -2.44
C ASN A 709 16.58 -31.53 -3.76
N PHE A 710 17.82 -31.02 -3.83
CA PHE A 710 18.67 -31.20 -5.01
C PHE A 710 19.34 -32.57 -4.95
N LYS A 711 18.89 -33.51 -5.78
CA LYS A 711 19.29 -34.93 -5.71
C LYS A 711 19.44 -35.56 -7.08
N GLU A 712 20.28 -36.60 -7.16
CA GLU A 712 20.44 -37.43 -8.36
C GLU A 712 19.12 -38.09 -8.80
N GLU A 713 18.32 -38.60 -7.85
CA GLU A 713 17.00 -39.20 -8.13
C GLU A 713 15.99 -38.21 -8.75
N HIS A 714 16.12 -36.90 -8.46
CA HIS A 714 15.30 -35.85 -9.06
C HIS A 714 15.89 -35.34 -10.40
N ALA A 715 17.21 -35.44 -10.60
CA ALA A 715 17.86 -35.12 -11.87
C ALA A 715 17.45 -36.05 -13.01
N LEU A 716 17.03 -37.28 -12.69
CA LEU A 716 16.43 -38.22 -13.64
C LEU A 716 15.03 -37.82 -14.13
N GLN A 717 14.40 -36.80 -13.55
CA GLN A 717 13.08 -36.32 -13.96
C GLN A 717 13.23 -35.25 -15.05
N LYS A 718 12.79 -35.56 -16.27
CA LYS A 718 12.64 -34.59 -17.37
C LYS A 718 11.24 -33.97 -17.38
N ILE A 719 11.15 -32.64 -17.37
CA ILE A 719 9.89 -31.88 -17.32
C ILE A 719 9.69 -31.06 -18.60
N LEU A 720 8.58 -31.26 -19.29
CA LEU A 720 8.15 -30.47 -20.46
C LEU A 720 7.15 -29.38 -20.02
N PHE A 721 7.45 -28.11 -20.29
CA PHE A 721 6.55 -26.99 -19.99
C PHE A 721 5.84 -26.48 -21.26
N ILE A 722 4.58 -26.86 -21.43
CA ILE A 722 3.70 -26.40 -22.49
C ILE A 722 2.85 -25.25 -21.93
N GLY A 723 3.11 -24.02 -22.35
CA GLY A 723 2.41 -22.86 -21.82
C GLY A 723 2.60 -21.56 -22.59
N ASP A 724 2.22 -20.46 -21.94
CA ASP A 724 2.33 -19.12 -22.49
C ASP A 724 3.47 -18.31 -21.83
N SER A 725 3.36 -16.98 -21.86
CA SER A 725 4.33 -16.08 -21.24
C SER A 725 4.53 -16.30 -19.72
N ILE A 726 3.58 -16.94 -19.02
CA ILE A 726 3.72 -17.27 -17.60
C ILE A 726 4.92 -18.19 -17.39
N THR A 727 5.03 -19.29 -18.13
CA THR A 727 6.15 -20.26 -18.01
C THR A 727 7.41 -19.83 -18.74
N TYR A 728 7.30 -19.09 -19.85
CA TYR A 728 8.45 -18.52 -20.58
C TYR A 728 9.28 -17.54 -19.71
N GLY A 729 8.61 -16.76 -18.85
CA GLY A 729 9.24 -15.93 -17.81
C GLY A 729 9.09 -14.42 -18.00
N SER A 730 9.67 -13.67 -17.07
CA SER A 730 9.46 -12.22 -16.94
C SER A 730 9.93 -11.43 -18.18
N PRO A 731 9.03 -10.72 -18.91
CA PRO A 731 9.27 -10.19 -20.26
C PRO A 731 10.00 -8.85 -20.29
N TYR A 732 10.21 -8.22 -19.13
CA TYR A 732 10.86 -6.91 -18.97
C TYR A 732 12.39 -6.96 -19.13
N LYS A 733 12.86 -7.74 -20.11
CA LYS A 733 14.25 -8.18 -20.26
C LYS A 733 14.65 -8.50 -21.69
N ASP A 734 15.93 -8.25 -21.95
CA ASP A 734 16.66 -8.76 -23.11
C ASP A 734 16.51 -10.29 -23.23
N VAL A 735 16.58 -10.79 -24.47
CA VAL A 735 16.43 -12.22 -24.81
C VAL A 735 17.29 -13.13 -23.92
N LEU A 736 18.52 -12.69 -23.63
CA LEU A 736 19.51 -13.42 -22.83
C LEU A 736 19.19 -13.55 -21.32
N THR A 737 18.18 -12.86 -20.77
CA THR A 737 17.95 -12.85 -19.30
C THR A 737 16.49 -13.02 -18.85
N ARG A 738 15.54 -13.19 -19.76
CA ARG A 738 14.12 -13.43 -19.43
C ARG A 738 13.89 -14.76 -18.71
N HIS A 739 14.48 -15.86 -19.22
CA HIS A 739 14.25 -17.22 -18.73
C HIS A 739 14.80 -17.51 -17.32
N ILE A 740 15.88 -16.85 -16.86
CA ILE A 740 16.42 -17.12 -15.50
C ILE A 740 15.47 -16.67 -14.38
N PHE A 741 14.46 -15.85 -14.72
CA PHE A 741 13.34 -15.46 -13.84
C PHE A 741 12.04 -16.09 -14.36
N SER A 742 12.01 -17.43 -14.39
CA SER A 742 10.87 -18.27 -14.76
C SER A 742 10.62 -19.35 -13.70
N ILE A 743 9.48 -20.03 -13.80
CA ILE A 743 9.16 -21.17 -12.93
C ILE A 743 10.13 -22.34 -13.21
N PRO A 744 10.39 -22.78 -14.46
CA PRO A 744 11.25 -23.93 -14.73
C PRO A 744 12.70 -23.76 -14.24
N ASN A 745 13.32 -22.60 -14.49
CA ASN A 745 14.70 -22.34 -14.02
C ASN A 745 14.79 -22.40 -12.48
N ARG A 746 13.80 -21.86 -11.75
CA ARG A 746 13.81 -21.93 -10.28
C ARG A 746 13.63 -23.37 -9.80
N VAL A 747 12.76 -24.16 -10.42
CA VAL A 747 12.54 -25.56 -10.05
C VAL A 747 13.81 -26.40 -10.27
N ALA A 748 14.48 -26.25 -11.41
CA ALA A 748 15.76 -26.91 -11.71
C ALA A 748 16.86 -26.56 -10.69
N GLN A 749 16.98 -25.29 -10.28
CA GLN A 749 17.96 -24.86 -9.26
C GLN A 749 17.69 -25.42 -7.85
N LEU A 750 16.44 -25.78 -7.53
CA LEU A 750 16.04 -26.35 -6.24
C LEU A 750 16.12 -27.88 -6.21
N LEU A 751 15.77 -28.55 -7.33
CA LEU A 751 15.60 -30.01 -7.41
C LEU A 751 16.71 -30.73 -8.17
N GLY A 752 17.39 -30.05 -9.10
CA GLY A 752 18.33 -30.65 -10.04
C GLY A 752 17.69 -31.32 -11.25
N CYS A 753 16.37 -31.27 -11.39
CA CYS A 753 15.63 -31.84 -12.52
C CYS A 753 15.88 -31.11 -13.84
N ASN A 754 15.87 -31.88 -14.92
CA ASN A 754 16.08 -31.37 -16.28
C ASN A 754 14.74 -30.91 -16.88
N PHE A 755 14.75 -29.89 -17.74
CA PHE A 755 13.51 -29.38 -18.32
C PHE A 755 13.69 -28.84 -19.75
N TYR A 756 12.59 -28.86 -20.50
CA TYR A 756 12.42 -28.13 -21.75
C TYR A 756 11.21 -27.20 -21.64
N ASN A 757 11.33 -25.99 -22.16
CA ASN A 757 10.32 -24.93 -22.02
C ASN A 757 9.98 -24.30 -23.38
N PRO A 758 9.28 -25.01 -24.27
CA PRO A 758 8.83 -24.51 -25.57
C PRO A 758 7.65 -23.52 -25.49
N SER A 759 7.29 -23.05 -24.29
CA SER A 759 6.22 -22.07 -24.09
C SER A 759 6.40 -20.82 -24.96
N ILE A 760 5.33 -20.36 -25.60
CA ILE A 760 5.38 -19.21 -26.52
C ILE A 760 4.58 -18.03 -25.94
N PRO A 761 5.17 -16.83 -25.80
CA PRO A 761 4.47 -15.66 -25.26
C PRO A 761 3.17 -15.31 -26.00
N GLY A 762 2.09 -15.15 -25.24
CA GLY A 762 0.77 -14.77 -25.72
C GLY A 762 -0.02 -15.88 -26.43
N SER A 763 0.45 -17.13 -26.43
CA SER A 763 -0.20 -18.26 -27.10
C SER A 763 -1.56 -18.64 -26.51
N THR A 764 -2.36 -19.38 -27.30
CA THR A 764 -3.63 -19.99 -26.90
C THR A 764 -3.57 -21.52 -26.99
N TYR A 765 -4.42 -22.24 -26.24
CA TYR A 765 -4.67 -23.66 -26.53
C TYR A 765 -5.50 -23.77 -27.82
N HIS A 766 -6.62 -23.06 -27.88
CA HIS A 766 -7.51 -22.96 -29.03
C HIS A 766 -6.72 -22.55 -30.29
N ASP A 767 -6.83 -23.35 -31.35
CA ASP A 767 -6.33 -23.01 -32.67
C ASP A 767 -7.40 -22.19 -33.40
N LEU A 768 -7.16 -20.90 -33.59
CA LEU A 768 -8.06 -20.02 -34.35
C LEU A 768 -7.92 -20.16 -35.88
N GLY A 769 -7.04 -21.05 -36.34
CA GLY A 769 -6.76 -21.27 -37.77
C GLY A 769 -5.88 -20.19 -38.42
N GLN A 770 -5.63 -20.40 -39.70
CA GLN A 770 -4.94 -19.47 -40.61
C GLN A 770 -5.64 -19.51 -41.97
N TYR A 771 -5.60 -18.42 -42.73
CA TYR A 771 -5.85 -18.46 -44.17
C TYR A 771 -4.64 -19.06 -44.90
N GLU A 772 -4.84 -19.65 -46.09
CA GLU A 772 -3.78 -20.30 -46.90
C GLU A 772 -2.60 -19.37 -47.25
N ASN A 773 -2.78 -18.06 -47.16
CA ASN A 773 -1.76 -17.03 -47.37
C ASN A 773 -0.97 -16.65 -46.10
N GLY A 774 -1.15 -17.38 -44.98
CA GLY A 774 -0.51 -17.12 -43.70
C GLY A 774 -1.10 -15.95 -42.91
N SER A 775 -2.22 -15.35 -43.36
CA SER A 775 -2.90 -14.30 -42.58
C SER A 775 -3.88 -14.88 -41.55
N ASN A 776 -4.08 -14.15 -40.44
CA ASN A 776 -4.92 -14.56 -39.31
C ASN A 776 -6.41 -14.45 -39.68
N ILE A 777 -7.24 -15.42 -39.26
CA ILE A 777 -8.69 -15.44 -39.55
C ILE A 777 -9.43 -14.29 -38.88
N GLU A 778 -8.99 -13.85 -37.70
CA GLU A 778 -9.34 -12.52 -37.20
C GLU A 778 -8.49 -11.45 -37.92
N ASN A 779 -9.14 -10.56 -38.67
CA ASN A 779 -8.55 -9.43 -39.41
C ASN A 779 -7.88 -8.41 -38.44
N THR A 780 -6.68 -8.78 -37.99
CA THR A 780 -5.95 -8.18 -36.86
C THR A 780 -4.47 -8.09 -37.20
N ASN A 781 -3.82 -6.99 -36.81
CA ASN A 781 -2.44 -6.68 -37.21
C ASN A 781 -1.36 -7.51 -36.47
N TYR A 782 -1.74 -8.64 -35.85
CA TYR A 782 -0.86 -9.46 -35.02
C TYR A 782 -1.15 -10.95 -35.24
N TYR A 783 -0.14 -11.67 -35.72
CA TYR A 783 -0.11 -13.14 -35.65
C TYR A 783 -0.04 -13.60 -34.19
N ARG A 784 -0.60 -14.77 -33.88
CA ARG A 784 -0.53 -15.39 -32.55
C ARG A 784 -0.41 -16.91 -32.66
N TYR A 785 0.58 -17.44 -31.95
CA TYR A 785 0.90 -18.85 -31.87
C TYR A 785 -0.17 -19.66 -31.13
N ARG A 786 -0.33 -20.92 -31.55
CA ARG A 786 -1.29 -21.90 -31.02
C ARG A 786 -0.51 -23.10 -30.48
N ILE A 787 -0.85 -23.53 -29.28
CA ILE A 787 -0.10 -24.59 -28.59
C ILE A 787 -0.25 -25.94 -29.29
N THR A 788 -1.38 -26.21 -29.95
CA THR A 788 -1.58 -27.38 -30.81
C THR A 788 -0.53 -27.43 -31.93
N ARG A 789 -0.70 -26.61 -32.97
CA ARG A 789 0.07 -26.66 -34.22
C ARG A 789 1.51 -26.18 -34.08
N GLU A 790 1.78 -25.15 -33.29
CA GLU A 790 3.11 -24.53 -33.24
C GLU A 790 4.01 -25.05 -32.08
N VAL A 791 3.50 -25.92 -31.20
CA VAL A 791 4.29 -26.54 -30.11
C VAL A 791 4.08 -28.05 -30.01
N VAL A 792 2.85 -28.52 -29.82
CA VAL A 792 2.58 -29.92 -29.46
C VAL A 792 2.67 -30.85 -30.65
N ASP A 793 2.15 -30.45 -31.81
CA ASP A 793 2.21 -31.28 -33.02
C ASP A 793 3.67 -31.58 -33.47
N PRO A 794 4.58 -30.58 -33.60
CA PRO A 794 5.98 -30.85 -33.91
C PRO A 794 6.68 -31.74 -32.87
N ILE A 795 6.53 -31.42 -31.57
CA ILE A 795 7.19 -32.18 -30.50
C ILE A 795 6.59 -33.59 -30.39
N SER A 796 5.35 -33.84 -30.82
CA SER A 796 4.76 -35.20 -30.87
C SER A 796 5.41 -36.12 -31.93
N VAL A 797 6.20 -35.56 -32.86
CA VAL A 797 6.96 -36.31 -33.88
C VAL A 797 8.47 -36.08 -33.79
N GLY A 798 8.96 -35.43 -32.73
CA GLY A 798 10.39 -35.12 -32.54
C GLY A 798 10.92 -33.94 -33.36
N GLU A 799 10.03 -33.11 -33.92
CA GLU A 799 10.37 -31.87 -34.61
C GLU A 799 10.43 -30.66 -33.65
N LEU A 800 11.07 -29.58 -34.10
CA LEU A 800 11.24 -28.37 -33.30
C LEU A 800 9.98 -27.47 -33.31
N PRO A 801 9.59 -26.86 -32.18
CA PRO A 801 8.46 -25.93 -32.12
C PRO A 801 8.75 -24.63 -32.89
N ALA A 802 7.70 -23.90 -33.29
CA ALA A 802 7.83 -22.76 -34.21
C ALA A 802 8.66 -21.57 -33.68
N ASN A 803 8.98 -21.53 -32.39
CA ASN A 803 9.83 -20.50 -31.76
C ASN A 803 11.25 -20.99 -31.42
N TRP A 804 11.71 -22.12 -31.98
CA TRP A 804 12.98 -22.75 -31.58
C TRP A 804 14.21 -21.84 -31.66
N GLU A 805 14.29 -20.91 -32.63
CA GLU A 805 15.39 -19.94 -32.75
C GLU A 805 15.47 -19.00 -31.53
N ASP A 806 14.31 -18.58 -31.01
CA ASP A 806 14.17 -17.78 -29.78
C ASP A 806 14.50 -18.58 -28.52
N LEU A 807 14.34 -19.91 -28.56
CA LEU A 807 14.69 -20.82 -27.47
C LEU A 807 16.21 -21.09 -27.40
N ASP A 808 16.85 -21.30 -28.56
CA ASP A 808 18.28 -21.57 -28.68
C ASP A 808 19.12 -20.32 -28.38
N THR A 809 18.76 -19.19 -29.01
CA THR A 809 19.39 -17.87 -28.77
C THR A 809 19.39 -17.50 -27.28
N ALA A 810 18.34 -17.90 -26.56
CA ALA A 810 18.19 -17.62 -25.14
C ALA A 810 18.76 -18.72 -24.22
N LYS A 811 19.14 -19.90 -24.73
CA LYS A 811 19.67 -21.05 -23.95
C LYS A 811 18.74 -21.48 -22.80
N ASN A 812 17.45 -21.60 -23.10
CA ASN A 812 16.39 -21.73 -22.09
C ASN A 812 16.31 -23.10 -21.36
N SER A 813 17.12 -24.10 -21.75
CA SER A 813 16.99 -25.52 -21.38
C SER A 813 18.32 -26.26 -21.59
N GLU A 814 18.34 -27.60 -21.47
CA GLU A 814 19.45 -28.46 -21.92
C GLU A 814 19.60 -28.48 -23.45
N GLY A 815 19.95 -27.33 -24.02
CA GLY A 815 19.92 -27.08 -25.46
C GLY A 815 18.51 -26.99 -26.04
N VAL A 816 18.44 -26.65 -27.33
CA VAL A 816 17.32 -27.04 -28.20
C VAL A 816 17.70 -28.37 -28.83
N THR A 817 16.80 -29.35 -28.75
CA THR A 817 17.05 -30.74 -29.14
C THR A 817 15.82 -31.33 -29.81
N ASN A 818 16.01 -32.26 -30.75
CA ASN A 818 14.94 -33.05 -31.37
C ASN A 818 14.46 -34.13 -30.39
N THR A 819 13.73 -33.70 -29.35
CA THR A 819 13.08 -34.55 -28.35
C THR A 819 11.62 -34.77 -28.70
N SER A 820 11.10 -35.96 -28.39
CA SER A 820 9.67 -36.24 -28.50
C SER A 820 8.98 -36.26 -27.13
N ILE A 821 7.66 -36.19 -27.08
CA ILE A 821 6.90 -36.08 -25.81
C ILE A 821 7.21 -37.26 -24.85
N GLU A 822 7.48 -38.46 -25.37
CA GLU A 822 7.82 -39.66 -24.59
C GLU A 822 9.19 -39.62 -23.89
N ASP A 823 10.07 -38.68 -24.23
CA ASP A 823 11.32 -38.45 -23.50
C ASP A 823 11.05 -37.96 -22.07
N TYR A 824 9.93 -37.29 -21.84
CA TYR A 824 9.63 -36.58 -20.60
C TYR A 824 8.87 -37.45 -19.59
N ASN A 825 9.19 -37.26 -18.31
CA ASN A 825 8.51 -37.91 -17.18
C ASN A 825 7.23 -37.14 -16.83
N ILE A 826 7.28 -35.81 -16.96
CA ILE A 826 6.27 -34.88 -16.48
C ILE A 826 5.97 -33.86 -17.58
N VAL A 827 4.68 -33.59 -17.81
CA VAL A 827 4.22 -32.52 -18.71
C VAL A 827 3.42 -31.50 -17.91
N VAL A 828 3.75 -30.23 -18.01
CA VAL A 828 3.07 -29.12 -17.32
C VAL A 828 2.29 -28.29 -18.33
N LEU A 829 0.98 -28.18 -18.12
CA LEU A 829 0.04 -27.43 -18.96
C LEU A 829 -0.28 -26.08 -18.29
N ALA A 830 0.28 -25.00 -18.83
CA ALA A 830 0.30 -23.66 -18.23
C ALA A 830 0.01 -22.53 -19.24
N ALA A 831 -1.07 -22.69 -20.01
CA ALA A 831 -1.72 -21.65 -20.80
C ALA A 831 -3.26 -21.71 -20.61
N GLY A 832 -4.03 -21.16 -21.55
CA GLY A 832 -5.49 -21.06 -21.49
C GLY A 832 -6.00 -19.67 -21.07
N THR A 833 -5.09 -18.81 -20.60
CA THR A 833 -5.40 -17.47 -20.09
C THR A 833 -5.65 -16.45 -21.20
N ASN A 834 -4.98 -16.60 -22.35
CA ASN A 834 -5.17 -15.73 -23.52
C ASN A 834 -6.41 -16.13 -24.33
N ASP A 835 -6.84 -17.39 -24.24
CA ASP A 835 -8.04 -17.93 -24.89
C ASP A 835 -9.31 -17.16 -24.47
N TYR A 836 -9.36 -16.70 -23.20
CA TYR A 836 -10.38 -15.79 -22.69
C TYR A 836 -10.38 -14.43 -23.41
N LEU A 837 -9.22 -13.84 -23.71
CA LEU A 837 -9.10 -12.54 -24.39
C LEU A 837 -9.58 -12.63 -25.84
N ASP A 838 -9.22 -13.75 -26.47
CA ASP A 838 -9.49 -14.04 -27.87
C ASP A 838 -10.91 -14.58 -28.07
N ASN A 839 -11.71 -14.64 -26.99
CA ASN A 839 -13.14 -14.98 -27.05
C ASN A 839 -13.35 -16.41 -27.57
N SER A 840 -12.42 -17.30 -27.20
CA SER A 840 -12.39 -18.70 -27.64
C SER A 840 -13.64 -19.44 -27.20
N VAL A 841 -14.35 -20.08 -28.13
CA VAL A 841 -15.52 -20.90 -27.80
C VAL A 841 -15.09 -22.14 -27.04
N LEU A 842 -15.86 -22.53 -26.01
CA LEU A 842 -15.45 -23.65 -25.14
C LEU A 842 -15.53 -25.01 -25.86
N GLY A 843 -16.52 -25.21 -26.73
CA GLY A 843 -16.87 -26.54 -27.25
C GLY A 843 -17.45 -27.47 -26.17
N SER A 844 -17.94 -28.63 -26.57
CA SER A 844 -18.33 -29.69 -25.62
C SER A 844 -17.08 -30.32 -24.97
N LYS A 845 -17.24 -30.94 -23.79
CA LYS A 845 -16.15 -31.65 -23.09
C LYS A 845 -15.50 -32.74 -23.94
N ASP A 846 -16.25 -33.28 -24.89
CA ASP A 846 -15.85 -34.33 -25.85
C ASP A 846 -15.77 -33.83 -27.29
N SER A 847 -15.58 -32.51 -27.47
CA SER A 847 -15.20 -31.92 -28.75
C SER A 847 -13.85 -32.46 -29.20
N ASN A 848 -13.71 -32.82 -30.47
CA ASN A 848 -12.43 -33.05 -31.14
C ASN A 848 -12.04 -31.87 -32.05
N ASP A 849 -12.79 -30.77 -31.99
CA ASP A 849 -12.59 -29.59 -32.81
C ASP A 849 -11.53 -28.67 -32.18
N THR A 850 -10.36 -28.55 -32.81
CA THR A 850 -9.27 -27.68 -32.36
C THR A 850 -9.62 -26.19 -32.44
N PHE A 851 -10.67 -25.80 -33.19
CA PHE A 851 -11.34 -24.49 -33.16
C PHE A 851 -12.23 -24.31 -31.90
N THR A 852 -12.04 -25.15 -30.86
CA THR A 852 -12.66 -25.02 -29.55
C THR A 852 -11.65 -25.26 -28.42
N PHE A 853 -11.82 -24.59 -27.27
CA PHE A 853 -10.92 -24.74 -26.11
C PHE A 853 -10.84 -26.19 -25.61
N ASN A 854 -11.99 -26.88 -25.50
CA ASN A 854 -12.03 -28.28 -25.08
C ASN A 854 -11.45 -29.24 -26.13
N GLY A 855 -11.65 -28.99 -27.43
CA GLY A 855 -11.11 -29.85 -28.48
C GLY A 855 -9.61 -29.68 -28.69
N ALA A 856 -9.09 -28.47 -28.56
CA ALA A 856 -7.65 -28.24 -28.48
C ALA A 856 -7.02 -28.94 -27.26
N LEU A 857 -7.67 -28.92 -26.09
CA LEU A 857 -7.22 -29.66 -24.92
C LEU A 857 -7.29 -31.18 -25.12
N ASN A 858 -8.38 -31.72 -25.71
CA ASN A 858 -8.49 -33.15 -26.04
C ASN A 858 -7.39 -33.57 -27.04
N HIS A 859 -7.07 -32.75 -28.04
CA HIS A 859 -5.98 -33.00 -28.99
C HIS A 859 -4.60 -33.03 -28.31
N ILE A 860 -4.29 -32.03 -27.49
CA ILE A 860 -3.03 -31.95 -26.74
C ILE A 860 -2.88 -33.16 -25.79
N LEU A 861 -3.94 -33.52 -25.07
CA LEU A 861 -3.93 -34.65 -24.14
C LEU A 861 -3.85 -35.99 -24.88
N GLY A 862 -4.49 -36.11 -26.05
CA GLY A 862 -4.33 -37.26 -26.94
C GLY A 862 -2.88 -37.46 -27.39
N LYS A 863 -2.16 -36.39 -27.77
CA LYS A 863 -0.72 -36.49 -28.10
C LYS A 863 0.16 -36.87 -26.92
N ILE A 864 -0.19 -36.42 -25.72
CA ILE A 864 0.51 -36.84 -24.49
C ILE A 864 0.19 -38.30 -24.13
N GLU A 865 -1.04 -38.77 -24.39
CA GLU A 865 -1.45 -40.17 -24.19
C GLU A 865 -0.79 -41.12 -25.20
N GLU A 866 -0.77 -40.79 -26.50
CA GLU A 866 -0.04 -41.53 -27.55
C GLU A 866 1.43 -41.75 -27.16
N ALA A 867 2.10 -40.67 -26.74
CA ALA A 867 3.49 -40.71 -26.27
C ALA A 867 3.65 -41.54 -24.98
N SER A 868 2.70 -41.45 -24.04
CA SER A 868 2.72 -42.23 -22.80
C SER A 868 2.50 -43.74 -23.05
N ILE A 869 1.62 -44.10 -23.98
CA ILE A 869 1.40 -45.51 -24.40
C ILE A 869 2.71 -46.09 -24.95
N LYS A 870 3.40 -45.37 -25.84
CA LYS A 870 4.73 -45.76 -26.33
C LYS A 870 5.73 -45.92 -25.18
N ARG A 871 5.79 -44.94 -24.28
CA ARG A 871 6.67 -44.92 -23.10
C ARG A 871 6.45 -46.12 -22.18
N ILE A 872 5.19 -46.51 -21.94
CA ILE A 872 4.81 -47.70 -21.16
C ILE A 872 5.20 -49.00 -21.91
N GLY A 873 5.03 -49.05 -23.23
CA GLY A 873 5.49 -50.16 -24.07
C GLY A 873 7.01 -50.37 -24.04
N GLU A 874 7.78 -49.31 -23.80
CA GLU A 874 9.23 -49.34 -23.56
C GLU A 874 9.61 -49.68 -22.09
N GLY A 875 8.63 -50.01 -21.24
CA GLY A 875 8.85 -50.41 -19.84
C GLY A 875 9.13 -49.25 -18.87
N LYS A 876 8.86 -48.00 -19.27
CA LYS A 876 9.01 -46.79 -18.46
C LYS A 876 7.69 -46.43 -17.76
N GLU A 877 7.74 -45.56 -16.74
CA GLU A 877 6.53 -45.00 -16.12
C GLU A 877 5.69 -44.16 -17.09
N ALA A 878 4.37 -44.22 -16.90
CA ALA A 878 3.38 -43.33 -17.52
C ALA A 878 3.70 -41.84 -17.30
N ILE A 879 3.35 -40.99 -18.26
CA ILE A 879 3.56 -39.54 -18.19
C ILE A 879 2.65 -38.92 -17.12
N LYS A 880 3.25 -38.06 -16.30
CA LYS A 880 2.58 -37.34 -15.20
C LYS A 880 2.20 -35.93 -15.68
N VAL A 881 0.92 -35.64 -15.82
CA VAL A 881 0.39 -34.38 -16.39
C VAL A 881 -0.07 -33.43 -15.28
N ILE A 882 0.45 -32.21 -15.27
CA ILE A 882 0.16 -31.19 -14.26
C ILE A 882 -0.57 -30.01 -14.90
N PHE A 883 -1.84 -29.82 -14.55
CA PHE A 883 -2.57 -28.59 -14.89
C PHE A 883 -2.24 -27.45 -13.93
N VAL A 884 -2.07 -26.24 -14.46
CA VAL A 884 -1.97 -24.98 -13.70
C VAL A 884 -3.27 -24.18 -13.82
N ASP A 885 -3.70 -23.48 -12.77
CA ASP A 885 -4.91 -22.66 -12.81
C ASP A 885 -4.77 -21.35 -13.62
N LEU A 886 -5.85 -20.94 -14.27
CA LEU A 886 -5.87 -19.76 -15.14
C LEU A 886 -5.84 -18.48 -14.29
N TYR A 887 -4.82 -17.65 -14.47
CA TYR A 887 -4.63 -16.42 -13.70
C TYR A 887 -4.49 -15.19 -14.60
N TYR A 888 -5.19 -14.12 -14.25
CA TYR A 888 -5.06 -12.81 -14.89
C TYR A 888 -5.20 -11.70 -13.83
N SER A 889 -4.28 -10.73 -13.81
CA SER A 889 -4.41 -9.55 -12.96
C SER A 889 -5.51 -8.62 -13.48
N ASP A 890 -6.16 -7.90 -12.57
CA ASP A 890 -7.12 -6.85 -12.91
C ASP A 890 -6.50 -5.84 -13.90
N ARG A 891 -7.05 -5.74 -15.12
CA ARG A 891 -6.63 -4.77 -16.15
C ARG A 891 -7.74 -4.48 -17.14
N THR A 892 -7.90 -3.20 -17.48
CA THR A 892 -8.50 -2.75 -18.74
C THR A 892 -7.53 -1.84 -19.52
N TYR A 893 -7.79 -1.66 -20.82
CA TYR A 893 -7.09 -0.67 -21.65
C TYR A 893 -7.57 0.76 -21.36
N VAL A 894 -8.77 0.91 -20.78
CA VAL A 894 -9.29 2.16 -20.20
C VAL A 894 -8.69 2.34 -18.81
N LEU A 895 -7.58 3.10 -18.78
CA LEU A 895 -6.65 3.25 -17.66
C LEU A 895 -7.28 3.38 -16.25
N LYS A 896 -8.45 4.02 -16.12
CA LYS A 896 -9.09 4.37 -14.84
C LYS A 896 -9.86 3.22 -14.17
N GLU A 897 -10.14 2.14 -14.89
CA GLU A 897 -11.06 1.10 -14.46
C GLU A 897 -10.35 -0.16 -13.94
N ILE A 898 -11.09 -0.98 -13.20
CA ILE A 898 -10.66 -2.27 -12.68
C ILE A 898 -11.60 -3.31 -13.30
N HIS A 899 -11.08 -4.18 -14.17
CA HIS A 899 -11.79 -5.35 -14.68
C HIS A 899 -11.14 -6.58 -14.07
N ASN A 900 -11.78 -7.15 -13.06
CA ASN A 900 -11.47 -8.47 -12.55
C ASN A 900 -12.12 -9.50 -13.48
N ARG A 901 -11.30 -10.30 -14.19
CA ARG A 901 -11.77 -11.26 -15.22
C ARG A 901 -12.46 -12.51 -14.66
N ASP A 902 -12.35 -12.76 -13.36
CA ASP A 902 -13.18 -13.76 -12.69
C ASP A 902 -14.66 -13.30 -12.60
N THR A 903 -14.94 -12.00 -12.88
CA THR A 903 -16.27 -11.34 -12.80
C THR A 903 -16.65 -10.49 -14.02
N THR A 904 -15.74 -10.28 -14.97
CA THR A 904 -15.96 -9.48 -16.20
C THR A 904 -16.07 -10.42 -17.39
N PRO A 905 -17.17 -10.43 -18.16
CA PRO A 905 -17.27 -11.24 -19.37
C PRO A 905 -16.38 -10.74 -20.52
N ASN A 906 -15.95 -11.66 -21.38
CA ASN A 906 -15.38 -11.35 -22.69
C ASN A 906 -16.48 -11.04 -23.73
N LYS A 907 -16.13 -10.83 -25.00
CA LYS A 907 -17.09 -10.40 -26.05
C LYS A 907 -18.20 -11.43 -26.31
N ILE A 908 -17.97 -12.72 -25.99
CA ILE A 908 -18.97 -13.80 -26.15
C ILE A 908 -19.66 -14.16 -24.82
N GLY A 909 -19.49 -13.35 -23.77
CA GLY A 909 -20.21 -13.49 -22.51
C GLY A 909 -19.60 -14.46 -21.49
N LEU A 910 -18.41 -15.02 -21.76
CA LEU A 910 -17.73 -15.97 -20.86
C LEU A 910 -16.80 -15.27 -19.87
N LEU A 911 -16.73 -15.78 -18.64
CA LEU A 911 -15.77 -15.36 -17.60
C LEU A 911 -14.48 -16.19 -17.68
N LEU A 912 -13.37 -15.68 -17.11
CA LEU A 912 -12.15 -16.50 -16.93
C LEU A 912 -12.42 -17.75 -16.08
N THR A 913 -13.37 -17.65 -15.15
CA THR A 913 -13.84 -18.77 -14.33
C THR A 913 -14.60 -19.84 -15.13
N ASP A 914 -15.09 -19.55 -16.34
CA ASP A 914 -15.73 -20.55 -17.21
C ASP A 914 -14.69 -21.36 -17.99
N TYR A 915 -13.59 -20.72 -18.44
CA TYR A 915 -12.42 -21.43 -18.96
C TYR A 915 -11.76 -22.30 -17.87
N GLN A 916 -11.71 -21.81 -16.62
CA GLN A 916 -11.23 -22.62 -15.49
C GLN A 916 -12.14 -23.83 -15.21
N LYS A 917 -13.47 -23.71 -15.33
CA LYS A 917 -14.40 -24.85 -15.24
C LYS A 917 -14.19 -25.84 -16.37
N ALA A 918 -13.91 -25.38 -17.59
CA ALA A 918 -13.58 -26.26 -18.72
C ALA A 918 -12.26 -27.01 -18.46
N LEU A 919 -11.24 -26.33 -17.94
CA LEU A 919 -9.94 -26.92 -17.56
C LEU A 919 -10.07 -27.98 -16.45
N ASP A 920 -10.77 -27.66 -15.35
CA ASP A 920 -11.09 -28.62 -14.29
C ASP A 920 -12.00 -29.77 -14.79
N GLY A 921 -12.84 -29.49 -15.80
CA GLY A 921 -13.67 -30.49 -16.47
C GLY A 921 -12.86 -31.45 -17.34
N GLN A 922 -11.82 -30.99 -18.03
CA GLN A 922 -10.90 -31.87 -18.77
C GLN A 922 -10.07 -32.72 -17.82
N LEU A 923 -9.55 -32.13 -16.74
CA LEU A 923 -8.91 -32.90 -15.67
C LEU A 923 -9.80 -34.04 -15.15
N GLU A 924 -11.08 -33.78 -14.87
CA GLU A 924 -12.03 -34.82 -14.43
C GLU A 924 -12.23 -35.94 -15.47
N LYS A 925 -12.22 -35.63 -16.77
CA LYS A 925 -12.31 -36.65 -17.84
C LYS A 925 -11.05 -37.49 -17.92
N TRP A 926 -9.90 -36.84 -18.08
CA TRP A 926 -8.66 -37.54 -18.41
C TRP A 926 -8.04 -38.25 -17.21
N ASN A 927 -8.46 -37.93 -15.97
CA ASN A 927 -8.14 -38.73 -14.77
C ASN A 927 -8.78 -40.15 -14.77
N SER A 928 -9.52 -40.56 -15.81
CA SER A 928 -9.87 -41.97 -16.04
C SER A 928 -9.01 -42.67 -17.10
N SER A 929 -7.94 -42.04 -17.61
CA SER A 929 -6.94 -42.72 -18.44
C SER A 929 -6.14 -43.72 -17.61
N GLU A 930 -5.89 -44.91 -18.18
CA GLU A 930 -4.96 -45.89 -17.61
C GLU A 930 -3.50 -45.61 -18.00
N TYR A 931 -3.27 -44.66 -18.90
CA TYR A 931 -1.97 -44.34 -19.49
C TYR A 931 -1.38 -43.00 -19.01
N LEU A 932 -2.12 -42.19 -18.24
CA LEU A 932 -1.69 -40.88 -17.77
C LEU A 932 -2.02 -40.67 -16.28
N SER A 933 -1.11 -40.03 -15.54
CA SER A 933 -1.32 -39.67 -14.13
C SER A 933 -1.52 -38.17 -13.96
N PHE A 934 -2.67 -37.73 -13.44
CA PHE A 934 -3.05 -36.32 -13.43
C PHE A 934 -2.91 -35.61 -12.08
N TYR A 935 -2.49 -34.35 -12.15
CA TYR A 935 -2.25 -33.46 -11.02
C TYR A 935 -2.76 -32.04 -11.32
N ASN A 936 -3.11 -31.29 -10.27
CA ASN A 936 -3.63 -29.92 -10.38
C ASN A 936 -2.90 -28.99 -9.40
N PHE A 937 -2.27 -27.94 -9.92
CA PHE A 937 -1.53 -26.94 -9.16
C PHE A 937 -2.22 -25.58 -9.25
N LYS A 938 -2.95 -25.20 -8.20
CA LYS A 938 -3.69 -23.92 -8.16
C LYS A 938 -2.89 -22.86 -7.42
N THR A 939 -2.37 -21.89 -8.16
CA THR A 939 -1.59 -20.74 -7.66
C THR A 939 -2.34 -19.94 -6.59
N ARG A 940 -3.67 -19.86 -6.72
CA ARG A 940 -4.58 -19.23 -5.74
C ARG A 940 -4.57 -19.95 -4.37
N ASP A 941 -4.52 -21.28 -4.34
CA ASP A 941 -4.57 -22.08 -3.09
C ASP A 941 -3.31 -21.86 -2.23
N TYR A 942 -2.17 -21.64 -2.88
CA TYR A 942 -0.90 -21.28 -2.24
C TYR A 942 -0.74 -19.77 -1.98
N ASN A 943 -1.74 -18.95 -2.33
CA ASN A 943 -1.69 -17.48 -2.25
C ASN A 943 -0.47 -16.88 -2.98
N ILE A 944 0.01 -17.53 -4.05
CA ILE A 944 1.07 -17.00 -4.91
C ILE A 944 0.54 -15.75 -5.60
N VAL A 945 -0.64 -15.85 -6.21
CA VAL A 945 -1.32 -14.73 -6.86
C VAL A 945 -2.85 -14.83 -6.78
N ASN A 946 -3.52 -13.68 -6.61
CA ASN A 946 -4.97 -13.50 -6.58
C ASN A 946 -5.35 -12.01 -6.70
N SER A 947 -6.65 -11.69 -6.74
CA SER A 947 -7.19 -10.31 -6.81
C SER A 947 -6.63 -9.35 -5.75
N ASP A 948 -6.33 -9.85 -4.56
CA ASP A 948 -5.98 -9.03 -3.41
C ASP A 948 -4.48 -8.70 -3.38
N ASN A 949 -3.64 -9.62 -3.87
CA ASN A 949 -2.18 -9.45 -3.90
C ASN A 949 -1.63 -9.01 -5.28
N CYS A 950 -2.40 -9.14 -6.36
CA CYS A 950 -1.95 -8.83 -7.72
C CYS A 950 -1.33 -7.43 -7.91
N PRO A 951 -1.77 -6.34 -7.23
CA PRO A 951 -1.16 -5.02 -7.40
C PRO A 951 0.30 -4.92 -6.93
N TYR A 952 0.79 -5.94 -6.21
CA TYR A 952 2.16 -6.02 -5.70
C TYR A 952 2.99 -7.10 -6.38
N VAL A 953 2.38 -8.24 -6.70
CA VAL A 953 3.10 -9.46 -7.14
C VAL A 953 3.11 -9.67 -8.65
N SER A 954 2.26 -8.97 -9.43
CA SER A 954 2.34 -8.99 -10.89
C SER A 954 3.17 -7.81 -11.42
N SER A 955 3.97 -8.06 -12.46
CA SER A 955 4.69 -7.00 -13.20
C SER A 955 3.76 -6.27 -14.17
N ASP A 956 2.77 -6.98 -14.70
CA ASP A 956 1.68 -6.41 -15.51
C ASP A 956 0.37 -7.19 -15.32
N ASN A 957 -0.35 -7.45 -16.40
CA ASN A 957 -1.62 -8.13 -16.38
C ASN A 957 -1.54 -9.66 -16.42
N LEU A 958 -0.45 -10.24 -16.93
CA LEU A 958 -0.24 -11.68 -17.04
C LEU A 958 1.02 -12.11 -16.26
N HIS A 959 2.09 -11.34 -16.40
CA HIS A 959 3.41 -11.73 -15.90
C HIS A 959 3.66 -11.31 -14.45
N PHE A 960 4.60 -11.99 -13.80
CA PHE A 960 4.96 -11.79 -12.39
C PHE A 960 6.24 -10.98 -12.17
N THR A 961 6.40 -10.37 -10.99
CA THR A 961 7.69 -9.75 -10.62
C THR A 961 8.80 -10.82 -10.51
N LYS A 962 10.07 -10.40 -10.63
CA LYS A 962 11.25 -11.28 -10.44
C LYS A 962 11.18 -12.13 -9.16
N PHE A 963 10.67 -11.56 -8.07
CA PHE A 963 10.58 -12.23 -6.77
C PHE A 963 9.43 -13.24 -6.75
N THR A 964 8.25 -12.83 -7.24
CA THR A 964 7.07 -13.70 -7.35
C THR A 964 7.36 -14.97 -8.16
N TYR A 965 8.11 -14.86 -9.27
CA TYR A 965 8.56 -16.04 -10.04
C TYR A 965 9.40 -17.02 -9.20
N GLY A 966 10.29 -16.50 -8.36
CA GLY A 966 11.05 -17.31 -7.40
C GLY A 966 10.16 -17.97 -6.34
N GLN A 967 9.20 -17.24 -5.80
CA GLN A 967 8.25 -17.78 -4.81
C GLN A 967 7.31 -18.83 -5.41
N TYR A 968 6.85 -18.65 -6.66
CA TYR A 968 6.13 -19.68 -7.41
C TYR A 968 7.01 -20.93 -7.52
N GLY A 969 8.22 -20.80 -8.05
CA GLY A 969 9.12 -21.93 -8.26
C GLY A 969 9.48 -22.70 -6.98
N ASN A 970 9.61 -22.02 -5.84
CA ASN A 970 9.75 -22.67 -4.53
C ASN A 970 8.56 -23.58 -4.21
N VAL A 971 7.34 -23.06 -4.36
CA VAL A 971 6.11 -23.79 -4.02
C VAL A 971 5.84 -24.91 -5.02
N PHE A 972 6.09 -24.70 -6.31
CA PHE A 972 5.95 -25.72 -7.35
C PHE A 972 6.98 -26.85 -7.18
N ALA A 973 8.23 -26.51 -6.83
CA ALA A 973 9.25 -27.50 -6.52
C ALA A 973 8.88 -28.37 -5.30
N GLN A 974 8.33 -27.75 -4.24
CA GLN A 974 7.82 -28.51 -3.09
C GLN A 974 6.59 -29.36 -3.46
N PHE A 975 5.69 -28.87 -4.32
CA PHE A 975 4.56 -29.65 -4.82
C PHE A 975 5.00 -30.89 -5.60
N LEU A 976 6.01 -30.77 -6.48
CA LEU A 976 6.57 -31.93 -7.19
C LEU A 976 7.07 -33.00 -6.22
N VAL A 977 7.90 -32.61 -5.23
CA VAL A 977 8.44 -33.52 -4.19
C VAL A 977 7.35 -34.08 -3.28
N ASP A 978 6.31 -33.31 -2.97
CA ASP A 978 5.25 -33.75 -2.07
C ASP A 978 4.19 -34.64 -2.75
N LYS A 979 4.07 -34.63 -4.09
CA LYS A 979 2.89 -35.16 -4.80
C LYS A 979 3.15 -35.94 -6.10
N VAL A 980 4.26 -35.70 -6.80
CA VAL A 980 4.47 -36.15 -8.20
C VAL A 980 5.69 -37.07 -8.35
N PHE A 981 6.73 -36.84 -7.55
CA PHE A 981 7.93 -37.67 -7.49
C PHE A 981 7.69 -38.95 -6.67
#